data_AF-A0A161JPM3-F1
#
_entry.id   AF-A0A161JPM3-F1
#
_cell.length_a   1.000
_cell.length_b   1.000
_cell.length_c   1.000
_cell.angle_alpha   90.00
_cell.angle_beta   90.00
_cell.angle_gamma   90.00
#
_symmetry.space_group_name_H-M   'P 1'
#
loop_
_entity.id
_entity.type
_entity.pdbx_description
1 polymer ?
#
loop_
_entity_poly.entity_id
_entity_poly.type
_entity_poly.pdbx_seq_one_letter_code
_entity_poly.pdbx_strand_id
1 'polypeptide(L)'
;MIAELGLLALIIAFCTAVVLGIVPLYGSMQRHSICIAVARPAAWVQLVFVAIAYGCLTYAFLDNDFSVSYVAHNSNSKLPLLYKISGVWGAHEGSLLLWVLILSGWTGAVTIFSRTVPEDMIAKVLGILGLVSVGFLSFILFTSNPFARQFPPVTEGRDLNPLLQDPGLAIHPPMLYLGYVGFSVVFAFAIAALITGRLDMAWARWSRPWTTTAWSFLTLGIALGSWWAYYELGWGGWWFWDPVENASFMPWLMGTALIHSLAATEKRGVFKAWTVLLAVFAFSLSLLGTFLVRSGVLTSVHAFASDPERGLFILIFLMIVVGGSLTLYAWRAPGIRSVPGFNPVSRESALLINNVLLVTTTATVLLGTLYPLVIDTLGLGKISVGPPYFNTIFIPLTVPLVIAMGFGALCRWKKDTFARLRSDLGILLLASLIAGGIWPLAMNHYSFAAASAGTLGCWAIFTAVRGLWIRATPGRRWRGLVQTPRAYWGMTLAHSGIGIFVIGVAFTTIYSMEKDLSMAPGDRISVGLYEYQFDGVQNLSGPNYVAQTGTVIVSRDGRVMARLSPQRRRYLVQQMPMTEAGIQAGFWGDFYVSLGERLDDSGRWAVRINYKAFIRWIWLGALLMAAGGLLAATDRRYRTVVRTPTPEAAPQTTPALAG
;
A
#
# COMPACT_ATOMS: atom_id res chain seq x y z
N MET A 1 3.02 -16.89 33.00
CA MET A 1 1.98 -17.82 32.48
C MET A 1 1.34 -17.33 31.18
N ILE A 2 1.01 -16.03 31.03
CA ILE A 2 0.41 -15.51 29.79
C ILE A 2 1.36 -15.66 28.59
N ALA A 3 2.66 -15.38 28.77
CA ALA A 3 3.66 -15.54 27.71
C ALA A 3 3.76 -17.00 27.23
N GLU A 4 3.71 -17.96 28.15
CA GLU A 4 3.76 -19.39 27.85
C GLU A 4 2.50 -19.85 27.10
N LEU A 5 1.33 -19.33 27.46
CA LEU A 5 0.09 -19.57 26.71
C LEU A 5 0.16 -19.00 25.29
N GLY A 6 0.70 -17.79 25.13
CA GLY A 6 0.93 -17.17 23.83
C GLY A 6 1.87 -18.00 22.95
N LEU A 7 2.96 -18.50 23.52
CA LEU A 7 3.91 -19.38 22.82
C LEU A 7 3.27 -20.71 22.43
N LEU A 8 2.53 -21.36 23.34
CA LEU A 8 1.81 -22.60 23.04
C LEU A 8 0.79 -22.40 21.92
N ALA A 9 0.06 -21.28 21.93
CA ALA A 9 -0.86 -20.93 20.87
C ALA A 9 -0.15 -20.77 19.51
N LEU A 10 1.04 -20.17 19.46
CA LEU A 10 1.84 -20.10 18.24
C LEU A 10 2.28 -21.47 17.72
N ILE A 11 2.67 -22.38 18.62
CA ILE A 11 3.05 -23.76 18.25
C ILE A 11 1.84 -24.48 17.63
N ILE A 12 0.66 -24.37 18.25
CA ILE A 12 -0.56 -24.98 17.71
C ILE A 12 -0.95 -24.34 16.37
N ALA A 13 -0.82 -23.03 16.23
CA ALA A 13 -1.03 -22.34 14.97
C ALA A 13 -0.08 -22.84 13.88
N PHE A 14 1.20 -23.06 14.20
CA PHE A 14 2.19 -23.61 13.28
C PHE A 14 1.83 -25.04 12.84
N CYS A 15 1.53 -25.94 13.78
CA CYS A 15 1.07 -27.29 13.44
C CYS A 15 -0.18 -27.27 12.56
N THR A 16 -1.13 -26.38 12.86
CA THR A 16 -2.35 -26.21 12.06
C THR A 16 -2.04 -25.67 10.68
N ALA A 17 -1.10 -24.74 10.54
CA ALA A 17 -0.66 -24.21 9.24
C ALA A 17 0.01 -25.30 8.38
N VAL A 18 0.76 -26.23 8.99
CA VAL A 18 1.32 -27.41 8.29
C VAL A 18 0.19 -28.31 7.78
N VAL A 19 -0.80 -28.61 8.63
CA VAL A 19 -1.99 -29.39 8.23
C VAL A 19 -2.75 -28.69 7.10
N LEU A 20 -3.02 -27.38 7.25
CA LEU A 20 -3.68 -26.55 6.25
C LEU A 20 -2.89 -26.53 4.93
N GLY A 21 -1.57 -26.46 5.01
CA GLY A 21 -0.68 -26.38 3.85
C GLY A 21 -0.60 -27.68 3.06
N ILE A 22 -0.63 -28.82 3.73
CA ILE A 22 -0.35 -30.13 3.11
C ILE A 22 -1.63 -30.91 2.79
N VAL A 23 -2.53 -31.07 3.77
CA VAL A 23 -3.66 -32.01 3.66
C VAL A 23 -4.66 -31.62 2.56
N PRO A 24 -5.12 -30.35 2.47
CA PRO A 24 -5.98 -29.90 1.37
C PRO A 24 -5.33 -30.01 -0.01
N LEU A 25 -4.03 -29.72 -0.14
CA LEU A 25 -3.32 -29.85 -1.42
C LEU A 25 -3.25 -31.31 -1.86
N TYR A 26 -2.87 -32.21 -0.94
CA TYR A 26 -2.87 -33.64 -1.19
C TYR A 26 -4.26 -34.15 -1.57
N GLY A 27 -5.28 -33.79 -0.79
CA GLY A 27 -6.66 -34.17 -1.05
C GLY A 27 -7.15 -33.71 -2.41
N SER A 28 -6.77 -32.50 -2.80
CA SER A 28 -7.11 -31.95 -4.09
C SER A 28 -6.41 -32.64 -5.26
N MET A 29 -5.14 -33.03 -5.11
CA MET A 29 -4.40 -33.79 -6.12
C MET A 29 -4.95 -35.22 -6.28
N GLN A 30 -5.33 -35.86 -5.17
CA GLN A 30 -5.84 -37.24 -5.16
C GLN A 30 -7.36 -37.34 -5.28
N ARG A 31 -8.07 -36.21 -5.41
CA ARG A 31 -9.54 -36.12 -5.41
C ARG A 31 -10.20 -36.74 -4.15
N HIS A 32 -9.52 -36.64 -3.01
CA HIS A 32 -9.99 -37.13 -1.71
C HIS A 32 -10.81 -36.08 -0.97
N SER A 33 -12.13 -36.26 -0.92
CA SER A 33 -13.10 -35.27 -0.40
C SER A 33 -12.91 -34.93 1.08
N ILE A 34 -12.53 -35.90 1.91
CA ILE A 34 -12.30 -35.69 3.35
C ILE A 34 -11.11 -34.75 3.57
N CYS A 35 -10.03 -34.93 2.80
CA CYS A 35 -8.84 -34.10 2.90
C CYS A 35 -9.10 -32.67 2.40
N ILE A 36 -9.94 -32.52 1.37
CA ILE A 36 -10.44 -31.21 0.90
C ILE A 36 -11.25 -30.50 2.00
N ALA A 37 -12.10 -31.24 2.71
CA ALA A 37 -12.96 -30.68 3.77
C ALA A 37 -12.19 -30.09 4.96
N VAL A 38 -10.94 -30.53 5.19
CA VAL A 38 -10.05 -30.01 6.26
C VAL A 38 -9.68 -28.54 6.05
N ALA A 39 -9.69 -28.05 4.81
CA ALA A 39 -9.15 -26.73 4.47
C ALA A 39 -9.81 -25.58 5.25
N ARG A 40 -11.15 -25.57 5.35
CA ARG A 40 -11.89 -24.49 6.03
C ARG A 40 -11.72 -24.54 7.55
N PRO A 41 -11.94 -25.66 8.25
CA PRO A 41 -11.71 -25.74 9.70
C PRO A 41 -10.29 -25.39 10.09
N ALA A 42 -9.28 -25.92 9.37
CA ALA A 42 -7.88 -25.64 9.68
C ALA A 42 -7.53 -24.14 9.55
N ALA A 43 -8.07 -23.44 8.54
CA ALA A 43 -7.91 -21.99 8.40
C ALA A 43 -8.46 -21.21 9.61
N TRP A 44 -9.62 -21.61 10.14
CA TRP A 44 -10.22 -20.97 11.32
C TRP A 44 -9.47 -21.29 12.60
N VAL A 45 -9.08 -22.55 12.80
CA VAL A 45 -8.29 -22.98 13.96
C VAL A 45 -6.98 -22.19 14.00
N GLN A 46 -6.30 -22.07 12.86
CA GLN A 46 -5.07 -21.29 12.77
C GLN A 46 -5.30 -19.81 13.14
N LEU A 47 -6.34 -19.17 12.57
CA LEU A 47 -6.67 -17.78 12.90
C LEU A 47 -6.95 -17.58 14.39
N VAL A 48 -7.71 -18.48 15.01
CA VAL A 48 -8.02 -18.41 16.45
C VAL A 48 -6.75 -18.48 17.28
N PHE A 49 -5.86 -19.44 17.01
CA PHE A 49 -4.62 -19.59 17.79
C PHE A 49 -3.62 -18.45 17.56
N VAL A 50 -3.51 -17.91 16.34
CA VAL A 50 -2.71 -16.70 16.09
C VAL A 50 -3.31 -15.48 16.81
N ALA A 51 -4.63 -15.35 16.83
CA ALA A 51 -5.31 -14.27 17.54
C ALA A 51 -5.14 -14.37 19.07
N ILE A 52 -5.18 -15.59 19.62
CA ILE A 52 -4.86 -15.83 21.04
C ILE A 52 -3.43 -15.42 21.34
N ALA A 53 -2.45 -15.83 20.53
CA ALA A 53 -1.06 -15.41 20.71
C ALA A 53 -0.93 -13.87 20.68
N TYR A 54 -1.49 -13.22 19.67
CA TYR A 54 -1.47 -11.76 19.57
C TYR A 54 -2.14 -11.07 20.78
N GLY A 55 -3.26 -11.62 21.26
CA GLY A 55 -3.94 -11.15 22.47
C GLY A 55 -3.09 -11.32 23.74
N CYS A 56 -2.40 -12.45 23.90
CA CYS A 56 -1.47 -12.68 25.01
C CYS A 56 -0.29 -11.69 24.99
N LEU A 57 0.28 -11.42 23.81
CA LEU A 57 1.35 -10.43 23.69
C LEU A 57 0.84 -9.02 24.03
N THR A 58 -0.33 -8.65 23.51
CA THR A 58 -0.97 -7.36 23.83
C THR A 58 -1.21 -7.22 25.33
N TYR A 59 -1.72 -8.26 25.98
CA TYR A 59 -1.90 -8.27 27.43
C TYR A 59 -0.57 -8.05 28.16
N ALA A 60 0.51 -8.70 27.75
CA ALA A 60 1.83 -8.53 28.36
C ALA A 60 2.34 -7.07 28.25
N PHE A 61 2.08 -6.37 27.14
CA PHE A 61 2.36 -4.93 27.02
C PHE A 61 1.51 -4.06 27.95
N LEU A 62 0.22 -4.36 28.09
CA LEU A 62 -0.69 -3.60 28.94
C LEU A 62 -0.35 -3.75 30.43
N ASP A 63 -0.01 -4.98 30.84
CA ASP A 63 0.38 -5.34 32.20
C ASP A 63 1.81 -4.91 32.56
N ASN A 64 2.61 -4.52 31.55
CA ASN A 64 4.05 -4.23 31.68
C ASN A 64 4.85 -5.44 32.17
N ASP A 65 4.58 -6.62 31.61
CA ASP A 65 5.32 -7.83 31.94
C ASP A 65 6.75 -7.77 31.37
N PHE A 66 7.65 -7.09 32.08
CA PHE A 66 9.06 -6.95 31.71
C PHE A 66 9.90 -8.21 31.88
N SER A 67 9.29 -9.33 32.30
CA SER A 67 9.95 -10.63 32.22
C SER A 67 9.88 -11.23 30.80
N VAL A 68 9.06 -10.65 29.91
CA VAL A 68 9.12 -10.87 28.46
C VAL A 68 10.09 -9.87 27.83
N SER A 69 11.14 -10.37 27.17
CA SER A 69 12.21 -9.55 26.58
C SER A 69 11.66 -8.52 25.59
N TYR A 70 10.72 -8.92 24.73
CA TYR A 70 10.14 -8.01 23.74
C TYR A 70 9.39 -6.82 24.38
N VAL A 71 8.64 -7.06 25.47
CA VAL A 71 7.93 -6.01 26.22
C VAL A 71 8.94 -5.09 26.91
N ALA A 72 9.96 -5.66 27.55
CA ALA A 72 11.00 -4.90 28.23
C ALA A 72 11.79 -3.98 27.31
N HIS A 73 11.99 -4.35 26.05
CA HIS A 73 12.72 -3.52 25.08
C HIS A 73 11.88 -2.44 24.42
N ASN A 74 10.54 -2.53 24.44
CA ASN A 74 9.65 -1.71 23.62
C ASN A 74 8.49 -1.06 24.40
N SER A 75 8.51 -1.11 25.74
CA SER A 75 7.46 -0.54 26.58
C SER A 75 8.03 0.04 27.87
N ASN A 76 7.21 0.81 28.59
CA ASN A 76 7.52 1.40 29.89
C ASN A 76 6.22 1.61 30.69
N SER A 77 6.29 1.56 32.02
CA SER A 77 5.12 1.75 32.89
C SER A 77 4.40 3.09 32.64
N LYS A 78 5.15 4.15 32.32
CA LYS A 78 4.66 5.51 32.03
C LYS A 78 4.24 5.73 30.58
N LEU A 79 4.41 4.74 29.70
CA LEU A 79 4.04 4.85 28.29
C LEU A 79 2.51 5.01 28.17
N PRO A 80 1.99 5.98 27.39
CA PRO A 80 0.54 6.09 27.15
C PRO A 80 -0.08 4.81 26.59
N LEU A 81 -1.35 4.55 26.93
CA LEU A 81 -2.05 3.32 26.55
C LEU A 81 -2.02 3.02 25.04
N LEU A 82 -2.23 4.05 24.21
CA LEU A 82 -2.17 3.93 22.75
C LEU A 82 -0.85 3.30 22.30
N TYR A 83 0.26 3.73 22.89
CA TYR A 83 1.61 3.28 22.55
C TYR A 83 2.00 1.97 23.23
N LYS A 84 1.36 1.60 24.35
CA LYS A 84 1.45 0.22 24.85
C LYS A 84 0.80 -0.76 23.88
N ILE A 85 -0.35 -0.40 23.30
CA ILE A 85 -1.02 -1.23 22.29
C ILE A 85 -0.20 -1.25 20.99
N SER A 86 0.21 -0.09 20.45
CA SER A 86 0.97 -0.06 19.20
C SER A 86 2.40 -0.58 19.35
N GLY A 87 2.96 -0.59 20.56
CA GLY A 87 4.23 -1.24 20.90
C GLY A 87 4.25 -2.73 20.54
N VAL A 88 3.09 -3.40 20.52
CA VAL A 88 2.94 -4.78 20.06
C VAL A 88 3.43 -4.97 18.62
N TRP A 89 3.42 -3.96 17.77
CA TRP A 89 3.98 -4.02 16.41
C TRP A 89 5.08 -2.99 16.14
N GLY A 90 5.57 -2.31 17.19
CA GLY A 90 6.60 -1.28 17.09
C GLY A 90 7.99 -1.81 16.71
N ALA A 91 8.21 -3.12 16.84
CA ALA A 91 9.48 -3.78 16.54
C ALA A 91 9.30 -5.11 15.79
N HIS A 92 10.39 -5.82 15.50
CA HIS A 92 10.43 -7.01 14.64
C HIS A 92 9.40 -8.09 14.98
N GLU A 93 9.52 -8.70 16.16
CA GLU A 93 8.84 -9.93 16.57
C GLU A 93 7.32 -9.75 16.50
N GLY A 94 6.84 -8.67 17.11
CA GLY A 94 5.43 -8.37 17.18
C GLY A 94 4.84 -7.85 15.87
N SER A 95 5.61 -7.14 15.04
CA SER A 95 5.17 -6.77 13.69
C SER A 95 4.97 -7.99 12.77
N LEU A 96 5.79 -9.04 12.92
CA LEU A 96 5.63 -10.31 12.20
C LEU A 96 4.42 -11.08 12.72
N LEU A 97 4.17 -11.03 14.03
CA LEU A 97 2.95 -11.60 14.59
C LEU A 97 1.70 -10.89 14.05
N LEU A 98 1.71 -9.56 13.94
CA LEU A 98 0.66 -8.80 13.28
C LEU A 98 0.51 -9.20 11.80
N TRP A 99 1.63 -9.37 11.10
CA TRP A 99 1.65 -9.82 9.70
C TRP A 99 0.96 -11.18 9.55
N VAL A 100 1.26 -12.15 10.41
CA VAL A 100 0.65 -13.50 10.39
C VAL A 100 -0.81 -13.48 10.84
N LEU A 101 -1.18 -12.59 11.78
CA LEU A 101 -2.57 -12.36 12.15
C LEU A 101 -3.38 -11.88 10.95
N ILE A 102 -2.84 -10.93 10.20
CA ILE A 102 -3.47 -10.41 8.97
C ILE A 102 -3.51 -11.50 7.88
N LEU A 103 -2.46 -12.32 7.72
CA LEU A 103 -2.48 -13.46 6.77
C LEU A 103 -3.57 -14.46 7.14
N SER A 104 -3.68 -14.81 8.42
CA SER A 104 -4.70 -15.74 8.91
C SER A 104 -6.10 -15.13 8.76
N GLY A 105 -6.24 -13.81 8.94
CA GLY A 105 -7.47 -13.07 8.68
C GLY A 105 -7.88 -13.11 7.21
N TRP A 106 -6.95 -12.90 6.28
CA TRP A 106 -7.18 -13.06 4.84
C TRP A 106 -7.55 -14.50 4.48
N THR A 107 -6.87 -15.48 5.07
CA THR A 107 -7.16 -16.91 4.89
C THR A 107 -8.58 -17.24 5.35
N GLY A 108 -8.99 -16.78 6.53
CA GLY A 108 -10.36 -16.89 7.03
C GLY A 108 -11.38 -16.18 6.13
N ALA A 109 -11.05 -14.97 5.65
CA ALA A 109 -11.89 -14.21 4.73
C ALA A 109 -12.15 -14.97 3.42
N VAL A 110 -11.14 -15.67 2.87
CA VAL A 110 -11.31 -16.52 1.67
C VAL A 110 -12.38 -17.59 1.91
N THR A 111 -12.44 -18.19 3.10
CA THR A 111 -13.46 -19.20 3.44
C THR A 111 -14.89 -18.64 3.43
N ILE A 112 -15.07 -17.36 3.78
CA ILE A 112 -16.39 -16.71 3.86
C ILE A 112 -16.81 -16.16 2.50
N PHE A 113 -15.92 -15.43 1.82
CA PHE A 113 -16.28 -14.60 0.67
C PHE A 113 -16.08 -15.31 -0.68
N SER A 114 -15.48 -16.50 -0.70
CA SER A 114 -15.24 -17.28 -1.93
C SER A 114 -16.14 -18.51 -2.08
N ARG A 115 -17.35 -18.50 -1.52
CA ARG A 115 -18.32 -19.63 -1.59
C ARG A 115 -18.76 -20.00 -3.01
N THR A 116 -18.58 -19.10 -3.98
CA THR A 116 -18.92 -19.33 -5.39
C THR A 116 -17.81 -20.05 -6.16
N VAL A 117 -16.65 -20.25 -5.55
CA VAL A 117 -15.49 -20.93 -6.12
C VAL A 117 -15.60 -22.43 -5.82
N PRO A 118 -15.28 -23.33 -6.76
CA PRO A 118 -15.27 -24.76 -6.51
C PRO A 118 -14.40 -25.16 -5.30
N GLU A 119 -14.87 -26.11 -4.50
CA GLU A 119 -14.19 -26.56 -3.28
C GLU A 119 -12.76 -27.04 -3.54
N ASP A 120 -12.54 -27.72 -4.67
CA ASP A 120 -11.21 -28.17 -5.10
C ASP A 120 -10.22 -27.02 -5.35
N MET A 121 -10.70 -25.88 -5.86
CA MET A 121 -9.87 -24.69 -6.05
C MET A 121 -9.62 -23.99 -4.72
N ILE A 122 -10.64 -23.88 -3.86
CA ILE A 122 -10.50 -23.30 -2.52
C ILE A 122 -9.54 -24.08 -1.65
N ALA A 123 -9.59 -25.42 -1.68
CA ALA A 123 -8.63 -26.27 -0.97
C ALA A 123 -7.19 -25.96 -1.39
N LYS A 124 -6.92 -25.76 -2.69
CA LYS A 124 -5.59 -25.38 -3.16
C LYS A 124 -5.18 -23.99 -2.70
N VAL A 125 -6.07 -23.00 -2.84
CA VAL A 125 -5.80 -21.62 -2.42
C VAL A 125 -5.48 -21.55 -0.93
N LEU A 126 -6.31 -22.18 -0.09
CA LEU A 126 -6.11 -22.23 1.36
C LEU A 126 -4.84 -23.02 1.71
N GLY A 127 -4.53 -24.09 0.98
CA GLY A 127 -3.27 -24.82 1.15
C GLY A 127 -2.03 -23.98 0.83
N ILE A 128 -2.04 -23.22 -0.26
CA ILE A 128 -0.92 -22.33 -0.59
C ILE A 128 -0.76 -21.22 0.46
N LEU A 129 -1.87 -20.64 0.94
CA LEU A 129 -1.83 -19.68 2.06
C LEU A 129 -1.30 -20.33 3.36
N GLY A 130 -1.67 -21.59 3.62
CA GLY A 130 -1.13 -22.40 4.70
C GLY A 130 0.38 -22.56 4.59
N LEU A 131 0.91 -22.91 3.40
CA LEU A 131 2.36 -23.03 3.17
C LEU A 131 3.10 -21.69 3.36
N VAL A 132 2.54 -20.58 2.89
CA VAL A 132 3.09 -19.24 3.17
C VAL A 132 3.11 -19.00 4.68
N SER A 133 2.03 -19.36 5.38
CA SER A 133 1.97 -19.19 6.82
C SER A 133 2.91 -20.09 7.60
N VAL A 134 3.20 -21.30 7.12
CA VAL A 134 4.22 -22.19 7.70
C VAL A 134 5.56 -21.47 7.72
N GLY A 135 5.94 -20.80 6.62
CA GLY A 135 7.19 -20.05 6.54
C GLY A 135 7.30 -18.89 7.53
N PHE A 136 6.23 -18.10 7.71
CA PHE A 136 6.25 -17.01 8.68
C PHE A 136 6.11 -17.48 10.14
N LEU A 137 5.33 -18.54 10.40
CA LEU A 137 5.21 -19.08 11.75
C LEU A 137 6.49 -19.79 12.20
N SER A 138 7.19 -20.49 11.30
CA SER A 138 8.51 -21.04 11.62
C SER A 138 9.53 -19.92 11.87
N PHE A 139 9.48 -18.83 11.09
CA PHE A 139 10.31 -17.66 11.33
C PHE A 139 10.11 -17.06 12.73
N ILE A 140 8.85 -16.86 13.13
CA ILE A 140 8.50 -16.33 14.46
C ILE A 140 8.98 -17.30 15.55
N LEU A 141 8.73 -18.61 15.41
CA LEU A 141 9.08 -19.57 16.46
C LEU A 141 10.59 -19.74 16.64
N PHE A 142 11.35 -19.76 15.54
CA PHE A 142 12.78 -20.11 15.59
C PHE A 142 13.72 -18.91 15.66
N THR A 143 13.37 -17.77 15.05
CA THR A 143 14.30 -16.64 14.91
C THR A 143 13.76 -15.34 15.53
N SER A 144 12.44 -15.18 15.66
CA SER A 144 11.83 -13.91 16.08
C SER A 144 10.70 -14.11 17.10
N ASN A 145 10.97 -14.84 18.18
CA ASN A 145 9.95 -15.23 19.16
C ASN A 145 9.56 -14.05 20.08
N PRO A 146 8.33 -13.51 20.00
CA PRO A 146 7.90 -12.38 20.82
C PRO A 146 7.70 -12.72 22.31
N PHE A 147 7.67 -14.01 22.67
CA PHE A 147 7.46 -14.49 24.04
C PHE A 147 8.77 -14.90 24.72
N ALA A 148 9.93 -14.60 24.12
CA ALA A 148 11.23 -14.88 24.71
C ALA A 148 11.32 -14.26 26.11
N ARG A 149 11.65 -15.09 27.10
CA ARG A 149 11.76 -14.69 28.51
C ARG A 149 13.17 -14.15 28.78
N GLN A 150 13.26 -13.21 29.71
CA GLN A 150 14.54 -12.75 30.25
C GLN A 150 14.58 -12.92 31.76
N PHE A 151 15.74 -13.31 32.29
CA PHE A 151 15.98 -13.47 33.71
C PHE A 151 17.36 -12.94 34.10
N PRO A 152 17.48 -12.12 35.17
CA PRO A 152 16.38 -11.58 35.96
C PRO A 152 15.51 -10.59 35.17
N PRO A 153 14.21 -10.46 35.49
CA PRO A 153 13.38 -9.45 34.86
C PRO A 153 13.88 -8.05 35.24
N VAL A 154 13.86 -7.13 34.27
CA VAL A 154 14.17 -5.72 34.54
C VAL A 154 13.01 -5.09 35.32
N THR A 155 13.34 -4.11 36.18
CA THR A 155 12.33 -3.39 36.97
C THR A 155 11.52 -2.41 36.13
N GLU A 156 12.10 -1.88 35.04
CA GLU A 156 11.41 -1.03 34.07
C GLU A 156 11.93 -1.31 32.65
N GLY A 157 11.02 -1.19 31.68
CA GLY A 157 11.36 -1.31 30.26
C GLY A 157 11.96 -0.04 29.64
N ARG A 158 12.59 -0.21 28.47
CA ARG A 158 13.39 0.80 27.74
C ARG A 158 12.57 1.82 26.95
N ASP A 159 11.24 1.79 27.12
CA ASP A 159 10.27 2.61 26.40
C ASP A 159 10.22 2.30 24.89
N LEU A 160 9.15 2.72 24.22
CA LEU A 160 9.05 2.64 22.77
C LEU A 160 9.95 3.71 22.13
N ASN A 161 10.54 3.43 20.96
CA ASN A 161 11.29 4.43 20.19
C ASN A 161 10.45 5.73 20.07
N PRO A 162 10.97 6.90 20.50
CA PRO A 162 10.27 8.17 20.48
C PRO A 162 9.60 8.53 19.16
N LEU A 163 10.21 8.21 18.02
CA LEU A 163 9.64 8.49 16.69
C LEU A 163 8.35 7.68 16.45
N LEU A 164 8.19 6.56 17.14
CA LEU A 164 7.03 5.68 17.02
C LEU A 164 5.94 6.01 18.04
N GLN A 165 6.18 6.95 18.97
CA GLN A 165 5.19 7.40 19.95
C GLN A 165 4.25 8.45 19.35
N ASP A 166 3.61 8.07 18.24
CA ASP A 166 2.73 8.92 17.46
C ASP A 166 1.51 8.12 16.94
N PRO A 167 0.30 8.71 16.80
CA PRO A 167 -0.87 8.01 16.30
C PRO A 167 -0.70 7.40 14.91
N GLY A 168 0.23 7.92 14.09
CA GLY A 168 0.66 7.37 12.82
C GLY A 168 1.10 5.91 12.94
N LEU A 169 1.93 5.55 13.94
CA LEU A 169 2.31 4.16 14.20
C LEU A 169 1.08 3.28 14.45
N ALA A 170 0.05 3.80 15.12
CA ALA A 170 -1.10 2.99 15.49
C ALA A 170 -1.95 2.59 14.27
N ILE A 171 -1.96 3.39 13.22
CA ILE A 171 -2.86 3.21 12.06
C ILE A 171 -2.14 2.80 10.78
N HIS A 172 -0.93 3.29 10.53
CA HIS A 172 -0.24 3.12 9.25
C HIS A 172 0.20 1.66 9.00
N PRO A 173 1.00 1.01 9.87
CA PRO A 173 1.47 -0.36 9.65
C PRO A 173 0.34 -1.38 9.49
N PRO A 174 -0.74 -1.39 10.29
CA PRO A 174 -1.87 -2.30 10.07
C PRO A 174 -2.50 -2.12 8.67
N MET A 175 -2.68 -0.88 8.22
CA MET A 175 -3.24 -0.59 6.89
C MET A 175 -2.30 -1.01 5.77
N LEU A 176 -1.00 -0.78 5.92
CA LEU A 176 0.02 -1.21 4.97
C LEU A 176 0.06 -2.74 4.86
N TYR A 177 0.03 -3.46 6.00
CA TYR A 177 0.04 -4.92 6.03
C TYR A 177 -1.24 -5.53 5.48
N LEU A 178 -2.42 -4.93 5.70
CA LEU A 178 -3.65 -5.36 5.04
C LEU A 178 -3.51 -5.38 3.50
N GLY A 179 -2.74 -4.44 2.95
CA GLY A 179 -2.40 -4.40 1.53
C GLY A 179 -1.35 -5.43 1.11
N TYR A 180 -0.16 -5.38 1.72
CA TYR A 180 0.96 -6.31 1.42
C TYR A 180 0.54 -7.77 1.49
N VAL A 181 -0.03 -8.14 2.64
CA VAL A 181 -0.44 -9.52 2.92
C VAL A 181 -1.66 -9.89 2.07
N GLY A 182 -2.52 -8.93 1.73
CA GLY A 182 -3.67 -9.17 0.85
C GLY A 182 -3.28 -9.70 -0.53
N PHE A 183 -2.13 -9.31 -1.08
CA PHE A 183 -1.64 -9.87 -2.35
C PHE A 183 -1.30 -11.37 -2.27
N SER A 184 -1.06 -11.93 -1.08
CA SER A 184 -0.85 -13.38 -0.90
C SER A 184 -2.06 -14.20 -1.36
N VAL A 185 -3.28 -13.67 -1.21
CA VAL A 185 -4.51 -14.33 -1.68
C VAL A 185 -4.51 -14.45 -3.19
N VAL A 186 -4.16 -13.36 -3.88
CA VAL A 186 -4.11 -13.31 -5.34
C VAL A 186 -3.00 -14.21 -5.88
N PHE A 187 -1.84 -14.21 -5.21
CA PHE A 187 -0.77 -15.15 -5.45
C PHE A 187 -1.25 -16.60 -5.31
N ALA A 188 -1.94 -16.94 -4.21
CA ALA A 188 -2.44 -18.29 -3.98
C ALA A 188 -3.44 -18.74 -5.05
N PHE A 189 -4.34 -17.85 -5.52
CA PHE A 189 -5.19 -18.13 -6.68
C PHE A 189 -4.39 -18.39 -7.95
N ALA A 190 -3.34 -17.61 -8.22
CA ALA A 190 -2.49 -17.78 -9.40
C ALA A 190 -1.73 -19.12 -9.36
N ILE A 191 -1.12 -19.47 -8.23
CA ILE A 191 -0.42 -20.74 -8.04
C ILE A 191 -1.39 -21.92 -8.12
N ALA A 192 -2.57 -21.84 -7.49
CA ALA A 192 -3.59 -22.88 -7.58
C ALA A 192 -4.07 -23.11 -9.03
N ALA A 193 -4.24 -22.03 -9.80
CA ALA A 193 -4.61 -22.10 -11.21
C ALA A 193 -3.48 -22.71 -12.08
N LEU A 194 -2.21 -22.43 -11.76
CA LEU A 194 -1.06 -23.05 -12.42
C LEU A 194 -0.96 -24.56 -12.11
N ILE A 195 -1.14 -24.96 -10.85
CA ILE A 195 -1.13 -26.38 -10.44
C ILE A 195 -2.22 -27.16 -11.17
N THR A 196 -3.42 -26.59 -11.27
CA THR A 196 -4.55 -27.22 -11.99
C THR A 196 -4.42 -27.18 -13.52
N GLY A 197 -3.55 -26.32 -14.06
CA GLY A 197 -3.47 -26.04 -15.49
C GLY A 197 -4.70 -25.32 -16.06
N ARG A 198 -5.61 -24.82 -15.20
CA ARG A 198 -6.87 -24.19 -15.60
C ARG A 198 -6.79 -22.67 -15.44
N LEU A 199 -6.15 -22.01 -16.42
CA LEU A 199 -6.10 -20.55 -16.53
C LEU A 199 -7.24 -20.04 -17.44
N ASP A 200 -8.48 -20.27 -16.98
CA ASP A 200 -9.69 -19.79 -17.64
C ASP A 200 -10.04 -18.34 -17.26
N MET A 201 -11.21 -17.83 -17.67
CA MET A 201 -11.66 -16.50 -17.26
C MET A 201 -12.22 -16.49 -15.82
N ALA A 202 -12.48 -17.66 -15.24
CA ALA A 202 -13.09 -17.78 -13.92
C ALA A 202 -12.11 -17.42 -12.81
N TRP A 203 -10.86 -17.89 -12.88
CA TRP A 203 -9.84 -17.49 -11.90
C TRP A 203 -9.61 -15.97 -11.90
N ALA A 204 -9.57 -15.34 -13.09
CA ALA A 204 -9.42 -13.90 -13.18
C ALA A 204 -10.61 -13.16 -12.52
N ARG A 205 -11.84 -13.67 -12.70
CA ARG A 205 -13.03 -13.12 -12.03
C ARG A 205 -12.97 -13.27 -10.51
N TRP A 206 -12.50 -14.42 -10.01
CA TRP A 206 -12.37 -14.68 -8.57
C TRP A 206 -11.28 -13.81 -7.93
N SER A 207 -10.15 -13.62 -8.59
CA SER A 207 -9.02 -12.84 -8.06
C SER A 207 -9.28 -11.33 -7.99
N ARG A 208 -10.09 -10.78 -8.89
CA ARG A 208 -10.35 -9.33 -8.98
C ARG A 208 -10.72 -8.63 -7.66
N PRO A 209 -11.77 -9.05 -6.92
CA PRO A 209 -12.13 -8.39 -5.67
C PRO A 209 -11.00 -8.44 -4.64
N TRP A 210 -10.24 -9.54 -4.56
CA TRP A 210 -9.08 -9.66 -3.67
C TRP A 210 -7.97 -8.68 -4.06
N THR A 211 -7.59 -8.64 -5.34
CA THR A 211 -6.56 -7.72 -5.84
C THR A 211 -6.93 -6.26 -5.58
N THR A 212 -8.17 -5.87 -5.90
CA THR A 212 -8.59 -4.47 -5.74
C THR A 212 -8.69 -4.09 -4.26
N THR A 213 -9.12 -5.00 -3.38
CA THR A 213 -9.19 -4.72 -1.94
C THR A 213 -7.78 -4.59 -1.33
N ALA A 214 -6.86 -5.50 -1.67
CA ALA A 214 -5.46 -5.41 -1.24
C ALA A 214 -4.80 -4.10 -1.73
N TRP A 215 -5.00 -3.75 -2.99
CA TRP A 215 -4.51 -2.49 -3.56
C TRP A 215 -5.11 -1.25 -2.89
N SER A 216 -6.40 -1.26 -2.52
CA SER A 216 -7.02 -0.17 -1.77
C SER A 216 -6.39 0.02 -0.39
N PHE A 217 -6.18 -1.06 0.36
CA PHE A 217 -5.51 -0.99 1.67
C PHE A 217 -4.05 -0.54 1.53
N LEU A 218 -3.33 -1.03 0.52
CA LEU A 218 -1.97 -0.58 0.25
C LEU A 218 -1.91 0.91 -0.10
N THR A 219 -2.86 1.41 -0.90
CA THR A 219 -2.98 2.84 -1.23
C THR A 219 -3.16 3.69 0.03
N LEU A 220 -4.04 3.24 0.94
CA LEU A 220 -4.26 3.91 2.23
C LEU A 220 -3.03 3.83 3.13
N GLY A 221 -2.37 2.67 3.21
CA GLY A 221 -1.14 2.48 3.96
C GLY A 221 -0.06 3.46 3.50
N ILE A 222 0.24 3.49 2.20
CA ILE A 222 1.25 4.41 1.63
C ILE A 222 0.87 5.88 1.89
N ALA A 223 -0.40 6.25 1.70
CA ALA A 223 -0.86 7.62 1.93
C ALA A 223 -0.73 8.04 3.40
N LEU A 224 -1.09 7.15 4.34
CA LEU A 224 -0.91 7.38 5.77
C LEU A 224 0.56 7.50 6.16
N GLY A 225 1.44 6.70 5.55
CA GLY A 225 2.89 6.80 5.78
C GLY A 225 3.45 8.12 5.29
N SER A 226 3.05 8.54 4.08
CA SER A 226 3.40 9.87 3.53
C SER A 226 2.88 11.02 4.38
N TRP A 227 1.66 10.91 4.91
CA TRP A 227 1.08 11.90 5.80
C TRP A 227 1.82 11.97 7.13
N TRP A 228 2.17 10.82 7.71
CA TRP A 228 2.93 10.74 8.94
C TRP A 228 4.35 11.32 8.79
N ALA A 229 5.07 10.92 7.75
CA ALA A 229 6.41 11.44 7.43
C ALA A 229 6.42 12.97 7.25
N TYR A 230 5.32 13.54 6.73
CA TYR A 230 5.18 14.98 6.53
C TYR A 230 5.23 15.80 7.82
N TYR A 231 4.68 15.30 8.94
CA TYR A 231 4.66 16.07 10.19
C TYR A 231 5.66 15.62 11.24
N GLU A 232 5.99 14.33 11.32
CA GLU A 232 6.84 13.78 12.39
C GLU A 232 8.33 14.13 12.18
N LEU A 233 8.78 14.18 10.93
CA LEU A 233 10.21 14.32 10.62
C LEU A 233 10.71 15.78 10.62
N GLY A 234 9.85 16.76 10.92
CA GLY A 234 10.24 18.17 11.08
C GLY A 234 10.63 18.92 9.80
N TRP A 235 10.93 18.24 8.68
CA TRP A 235 11.37 18.86 7.42
C TRP A 235 10.22 19.26 6.45
N GLY A 236 9.00 18.76 6.68
CA GLY A 236 7.80 19.16 5.92
C GLY A 236 7.72 18.61 4.49
N GLY A 237 8.36 17.48 4.19
CA GLY A 237 8.20 16.79 2.90
C GLY A 237 7.45 15.47 3.04
N TRP A 238 6.88 14.98 1.94
CA TRP A 238 5.87 13.91 1.95
C TRP A 238 6.34 12.59 1.32
N TRP A 239 7.50 12.60 0.67
CA TRP A 239 8.11 11.44 0.01
C TRP A 239 9.60 11.70 -0.22
N PHE A 240 10.46 10.76 0.16
CA PHE A 240 11.92 10.90 0.08
C PHE A 240 12.59 9.91 -0.90
N TRP A 241 11.83 8.97 -1.47
CA TRP A 241 12.36 7.85 -2.24
C TRP A 241 13.30 6.94 -1.42
N ASP A 242 13.02 6.84 -0.13
CA ASP A 242 13.73 5.95 0.79
C ASP A 242 13.48 4.46 0.44
N PRO A 243 14.42 3.53 0.69
CA PRO A 243 14.23 2.11 0.38
C PRO A 243 12.96 1.46 0.96
N VAL A 244 12.50 1.88 2.15
CA VAL A 244 11.27 1.35 2.77
C VAL A 244 10.03 1.93 2.09
N GLU A 245 10.06 3.22 1.73
CA GLU A 245 9.04 3.83 0.88
C GLU A 245 8.94 3.10 -0.47
N ASN A 246 10.08 2.88 -1.13
CA ASN A 246 10.18 2.19 -2.42
C ASN A 246 9.69 0.74 -2.33
N ALA A 247 10.03 0.04 -1.24
CA ALA A 247 9.56 -1.31 -0.96
C ALA A 247 8.03 -1.41 -0.93
N SER A 248 7.34 -0.35 -0.51
CA SER A 248 5.87 -0.28 -0.54
C SER A 248 5.29 0.12 -1.89
N PHE A 249 6.02 0.94 -2.62
CA PHE A 249 5.55 1.47 -3.90
C PHE A 249 5.62 0.43 -5.03
N MET A 250 6.65 -0.43 -5.04
CA MET A 250 6.81 -1.48 -6.06
C MET A 250 5.63 -2.47 -6.14
N PRO A 251 5.15 -3.10 -5.04
CA PRO A 251 3.98 -3.95 -5.10
C PRO A 251 2.70 -3.18 -5.44
N TRP A 252 2.61 -1.88 -5.11
CA TRP A 252 1.49 -1.04 -5.52
C TRP A 252 1.44 -0.83 -7.05
N LEU A 253 2.58 -0.55 -7.69
CA LEU A 253 2.69 -0.43 -9.15
C LEU A 253 2.32 -1.75 -9.84
N MET A 254 2.88 -2.86 -9.36
CA MET A 254 2.60 -4.20 -9.87
C MET A 254 1.13 -4.59 -9.68
N GLY A 255 0.57 -4.30 -8.50
CA GLY A 255 -0.86 -4.47 -8.20
C GLY A 255 -1.77 -3.63 -9.09
N THR A 256 -1.36 -2.40 -9.42
CA THR A 256 -2.07 -1.53 -10.36
C THR A 256 -2.09 -2.14 -11.75
N ALA A 257 -0.95 -2.65 -12.25
CA ALA A 257 -0.89 -3.37 -13.52
C ALA A 257 -1.77 -4.63 -13.49
N LEU A 258 -1.78 -5.35 -12.36
CA LEU A 258 -2.56 -6.57 -12.17
C LEU A 258 -4.07 -6.32 -12.23
N ILE A 259 -4.58 -5.26 -11.59
CA ILE A 259 -6.01 -4.88 -11.66
C ILE A 259 -6.48 -4.71 -13.12
N HIS A 260 -5.63 -4.06 -13.92
CA HIS A 260 -5.89 -3.77 -15.33
C HIS A 260 -5.76 -5.03 -16.18
N SER A 261 -4.73 -5.85 -15.95
CA SER A 261 -4.53 -7.13 -16.63
C SER A 261 -5.69 -8.09 -16.36
N LEU A 262 -6.12 -8.21 -15.10
CA LEU A 262 -7.30 -9.00 -14.71
C LEU A 262 -8.58 -8.50 -15.39
N ALA A 263 -8.71 -7.18 -15.63
CA ALA A 263 -9.85 -6.64 -16.40
C ALA A 263 -9.88 -7.19 -17.83
N ALA A 264 -8.74 -7.20 -18.49
CA ALA A 264 -8.60 -7.68 -19.86
C ALA A 264 -8.75 -9.21 -19.94
N THR A 265 -8.15 -9.95 -19.00
CA THR A 265 -8.27 -11.42 -18.94
C THR A 265 -9.70 -11.86 -18.65
N GLU A 266 -10.38 -11.27 -17.65
CA GLU A 266 -11.78 -11.59 -17.33
C GLU A 266 -12.70 -11.33 -18.53
N LYS A 267 -12.55 -10.17 -19.19
CA LYS A 267 -13.47 -9.77 -20.26
C LYS A 267 -13.20 -10.45 -21.58
N ARG A 268 -11.93 -10.69 -21.91
CA ARG A 268 -11.50 -11.03 -23.28
C ARG A 268 -10.62 -12.26 -23.39
N GLY A 269 -10.15 -12.83 -22.27
CA GLY A 269 -9.24 -13.98 -22.29
C GLY A 269 -7.84 -13.67 -22.85
N VAL A 270 -7.47 -12.39 -22.94
CA VAL A 270 -6.12 -11.92 -23.32
C VAL A 270 -5.23 -11.80 -22.08
N PHE A 271 -3.90 -11.73 -22.29
CA PHE A 271 -2.90 -11.51 -21.23
C PHE A 271 -2.90 -12.55 -20.10
N LYS A 272 -3.30 -13.81 -20.34
CA LYS A 272 -3.40 -14.81 -19.27
C LYS A 272 -2.06 -15.05 -18.57
N ALA A 273 -1.01 -15.35 -19.34
CA ALA A 273 0.33 -15.60 -18.83
C ALA A 273 0.88 -14.37 -18.08
N TRP A 274 0.73 -13.19 -18.69
CA TRP A 274 1.13 -11.92 -18.10
C TRP A 274 0.43 -11.65 -16.76
N THR A 275 -0.89 -11.90 -16.67
CA THR A 275 -1.67 -11.68 -15.45
C THR A 275 -1.21 -12.58 -14.31
N VAL A 276 -0.87 -13.84 -14.60
CA VAL A 276 -0.29 -14.75 -13.61
C VAL A 276 1.05 -14.22 -13.12
N LEU A 277 1.92 -13.78 -14.03
CA LEU A 277 3.24 -13.24 -13.69
C LEU A 277 3.14 -11.99 -12.82
N LEU A 278 2.22 -11.06 -13.15
CA LEU A 278 1.94 -9.88 -12.32
C LEU A 278 1.43 -10.26 -10.92
N ALA A 279 0.59 -11.30 -10.81
CA ALA A 279 0.11 -11.80 -9.51
C ALA A 279 1.24 -12.39 -8.66
N VAL A 280 2.17 -13.11 -9.29
CA VAL A 280 3.38 -13.61 -8.63
C VAL A 280 4.23 -12.44 -8.17
N PHE A 281 4.58 -11.51 -9.06
CA PHE A 281 5.45 -10.38 -8.72
C PHE A 281 4.86 -9.44 -7.67
N ALA A 282 3.55 -9.19 -7.66
CA ALA A 282 2.93 -8.31 -6.67
C ALA A 282 3.18 -8.81 -5.23
N PHE A 283 2.99 -10.11 -4.98
CA PHE A 283 3.28 -10.69 -3.67
C PHE A 283 4.78 -10.86 -3.40
N SER A 284 5.55 -11.29 -4.41
CA SER A 284 7.01 -11.43 -4.31
C SER A 284 7.69 -10.12 -3.93
N LEU A 285 7.23 -8.98 -4.47
CA LEU A 285 7.75 -7.66 -4.12
C LEU A 285 7.37 -7.24 -2.70
N SER A 286 6.20 -7.64 -2.18
CA SER A 286 5.87 -7.45 -0.75
C SER A 286 6.77 -8.28 0.17
N LEU A 287 7.12 -9.51 -0.22
CA LEU A 287 8.10 -10.33 0.52
C LEU A 287 9.51 -9.73 0.43
N LEU A 288 9.93 -9.26 -0.75
CA LEU A 288 11.19 -8.55 -0.91
C LEU A 288 11.23 -7.30 -0.03
N GLY A 289 10.15 -6.53 0.04
CA GLY A 289 10.06 -5.39 0.94
C GLY A 289 10.27 -5.77 2.41
N THR A 290 9.72 -6.92 2.83
CA THR A 290 9.95 -7.46 4.18
C THR A 290 11.42 -7.77 4.41
N PHE A 291 12.11 -8.36 3.42
CA PHE A 291 13.56 -8.57 3.48
C PHE A 291 14.34 -7.25 3.57
N LEU A 292 14.04 -6.28 2.71
CA LEU A 292 14.78 -5.00 2.65
C LEU A 292 14.68 -4.20 3.96
N VAL A 293 13.49 -4.16 4.57
CA VAL A 293 13.25 -3.39 5.81
C VAL A 293 13.89 -4.07 7.03
N ARG A 294 14.09 -5.39 7.00
CA ARG A 294 14.37 -6.20 8.20
C ARG A 294 15.78 -6.79 8.24
N SER A 295 16.44 -6.90 7.11
CA SER A 295 17.78 -7.51 6.98
C SER A 295 18.91 -6.59 7.43
N GLY A 296 18.67 -5.27 7.56
CA GLY A 296 19.72 -4.29 7.84
C GLY A 296 20.66 -4.03 6.66
N VAL A 297 20.35 -4.59 5.50
CA VAL A 297 21.19 -4.57 4.29
C VAL A 297 21.19 -3.20 3.60
N LEU A 298 20.15 -2.39 3.81
CA LEU A 298 20.07 -1.01 3.32
C LEU A 298 19.96 -0.04 4.49
N THR A 299 20.61 1.12 4.37
CA THR A 299 20.42 2.23 5.31
C THR A 299 19.10 2.93 5.01
N SER A 300 18.21 3.00 6.00
CA SER A 300 16.90 3.65 5.89
C SER A 300 16.53 4.32 7.20
N VAL A 301 15.86 5.48 7.10
CA VAL A 301 15.30 6.20 8.26
C VAL A 301 14.06 5.49 8.82
N HIS A 302 13.45 4.59 8.06
CA HIS A 302 12.28 3.82 8.43
C HIS A 302 12.62 2.37 8.89
N ALA A 303 13.91 2.02 8.93
CA ALA A 303 14.38 0.73 9.44
C ALA A 303 14.71 0.82 10.94
N PHE A 304 13.74 0.49 11.78
CA PHE A 304 13.87 0.59 13.24
C PHE A 304 14.49 -0.64 13.91
N ALA A 305 14.69 -1.70 13.14
CA ALA A 305 15.21 -2.94 13.66
C ALA A 305 15.91 -3.72 12.53
N SER A 306 17.11 -4.21 12.79
CA SER A 306 17.96 -4.94 11.84
C SER A 306 18.66 -6.12 12.52
N ASP A 307 18.57 -7.30 11.92
CA ASP A 307 19.24 -8.51 12.40
C ASP A 307 19.66 -9.38 11.20
N PRO A 308 20.96 -9.62 10.97
CA PRO A 308 21.45 -10.42 9.85
C PRO A 308 20.91 -11.85 9.80
N GLU A 309 20.72 -12.51 10.96
CA GLU A 309 20.21 -13.88 11.02
C GLU A 309 18.75 -13.94 10.53
N ARG A 310 17.96 -12.94 10.94
CA ARG A 310 16.59 -12.75 10.45
C ARG A 310 16.55 -12.43 8.96
N GLY A 311 17.48 -11.60 8.50
CA GLY A 311 17.64 -11.28 7.08
C GLY A 311 17.88 -12.52 6.23
N LEU A 312 18.77 -13.42 6.67
CA LEU A 312 19.08 -14.68 5.99
C LEU A 312 17.86 -15.60 5.90
N PHE A 313 17.11 -15.76 7.00
CA PHE A 313 15.88 -16.56 6.99
C PHE A 313 14.90 -16.05 5.94
N ILE A 314 14.61 -14.74 5.95
CA ILE A 314 13.65 -14.13 5.00
C ILE A 314 14.17 -14.28 3.56
N LEU A 315 15.48 -14.17 3.34
CA LEU A 315 16.08 -14.38 2.01
C LEU A 315 15.86 -15.82 1.52
N ILE A 316 16.10 -16.83 2.35
CA ILE A 316 15.84 -18.25 2.02
C ILE A 316 14.35 -18.45 1.73
N PHE A 317 13.48 -17.91 2.57
CA PHE A 317 12.03 -17.98 2.38
C PHE A 317 11.60 -17.31 1.07
N LEU A 318 12.16 -16.14 0.75
CA LEU A 318 11.95 -15.43 -0.51
C LEU A 318 12.40 -16.30 -1.70
N MET A 319 13.58 -16.91 -1.64
CA MET A 319 14.06 -17.81 -2.70
C MET A 319 13.13 -19.00 -2.92
N ILE A 320 12.58 -19.60 -1.86
CA ILE A 320 11.63 -20.72 -1.96
C ILE A 320 10.32 -20.26 -2.58
N VAL A 321 9.71 -19.17 -2.10
CA VAL A 321 8.41 -18.71 -2.58
C VAL A 321 8.50 -18.15 -4.01
N VAL A 322 9.47 -17.26 -4.25
CA VAL A 322 9.65 -16.62 -5.56
C VAL A 322 10.24 -17.59 -6.57
N GLY A 323 11.30 -18.31 -6.21
CA GLY A 323 11.90 -19.32 -7.07
C GLY A 323 10.91 -20.42 -7.42
N GLY A 324 10.24 -21.00 -6.41
CA GLY A 324 9.25 -22.06 -6.62
C GLY A 324 8.06 -21.62 -7.50
N SER A 325 7.54 -20.41 -7.29
CA SER A 325 6.44 -19.88 -8.12
C SER A 325 6.86 -19.57 -9.55
N LEU A 326 8.05 -19.00 -9.76
CA LEU A 326 8.57 -18.71 -11.10
C LEU A 326 8.96 -19.98 -11.85
N THR A 327 9.53 -20.99 -11.17
CA THR A 327 9.79 -22.31 -11.76
C THR A 327 8.50 -22.98 -12.19
N LEU A 328 7.47 -22.97 -11.34
CA LEU A 328 6.16 -23.51 -11.68
C LEU A 328 5.53 -22.76 -12.88
N TYR A 329 5.64 -21.44 -12.90
CA TYR A 329 5.20 -20.62 -14.01
C TYR A 329 5.93 -21.00 -15.30
N ALA A 330 7.26 -21.06 -15.28
CA ALA A 330 8.08 -21.42 -16.44
C ALA A 330 7.72 -22.81 -16.98
N TRP A 331 7.49 -23.79 -16.10
CA TRP A 331 7.08 -25.13 -16.49
C TRP A 331 5.68 -25.15 -17.15
N ARG A 332 4.74 -24.34 -16.65
CA ARG A 332 3.37 -24.30 -17.17
C ARG A 332 3.18 -23.33 -18.35
N ALA A 333 4.08 -22.37 -18.54
CA ALA A 333 3.98 -21.30 -19.53
C ALA A 333 3.67 -21.76 -20.97
N PRO A 334 4.29 -22.84 -21.51
CA PRO A 334 3.99 -23.33 -22.86
C PRO A 334 2.53 -23.78 -23.05
N GLY A 335 1.85 -24.19 -21.98
CA GLY A 335 0.44 -24.60 -22.01
C GLY A 335 -0.56 -23.44 -21.96
N ILE A 336 -0.12 -22.20 -21.71
CA ILE A 336 -1.00 -21.05 -21.48
C ILE A 336 -1.43 -20.42 -22.81
N ARG A 337 -2.54 -20.91 -23.37
CA ARG A 337 -3.13 -20.32 -24.58
C ARG A 337 -3.95 -19.06 -24.27
N SER A 338 -3.49 -17.92 -24.78
CA SER A 338 -4.23 -16.65 -24.78
C SER A 338 -5.02 -16.48 -26.09
N VAL A 339 -6.16 -15.78 -26.04
CA VAL A 339 -6.91 -15.45 -27.27
C VAL A 339 -6.07 -14.50 -28.13
N PRO A 340 -5.85 -14.79 -29.43
CA PRO A 340 -5.03 -13.93 -30.28
C PRO A 340 -5.74 -12.62 -30.62
N GLY A 341 -4.95 -11.54 -30.61
CA GLY A 341 -5.20 -10.29 -31.35
C GLY A 341 -6.20 -9.31 -30.76
N PHE A 342 -5.85 -8.02 -30.85
CA PHE A 342 -6.73 -6.87 -30.72
C PHE A 342 -6.21 -5.75 -31.62
N ASN A 343 -7.08 -4.82 -32.03
CA ASN A 343 -6.66 -3.72 -32.90
C ASN A 343 -5.78 -2.72 -32.15
N PRO A 344 -4.80 -2.06 -32.83
CA PRO A 344 -3.97 -1.03 -32.20
C PRO A 344 -4.79 0.06 -31.50
N VAL A 345 -5.91 0.48 -32.11
CA VAL A 345 -6.90 1.36 -31.49
C VAL A 345 -7.94 0.51 -30.78
N SER A 346 -7.67 0.16 -29.52
CA SER A 346 -8.59 -0.58 -28.66
C SER A 346 -8.29 -0.33 -27.18
N ARG A 347 -9.23 -0.70 -26.31
CA ARG A 347 -9.02 -0.67 -24.87
C ARG A 347 -7.92 -1.64 -24.45
N GLU A 348 -7.82 -2.80 -25.10
CA GLU A 348 -6.77 -3.79 -24.84
C GLU A 348 -5.38 -3.22 -25.09
N SER A 349 -5.18 -2.46 -26.18
CA SER A 349 -3.90 -1.78 -26.46
C SER A 349 -3.54 -0.74 -25.40
N ALA A 350 -4.52 0.07 -24.97
CA ALA A 350 -4.30 1.05 -23.92
C ALA A 350 -3.92 0.40 -22.59
N LEU A 351 -4.57 -0.72 -22.24
CA LEU A 351 -4.23 -1.51 -21.05
C LEU A 351 -2.85 -2.18 -21.16
N LEU A 352 -2.45 -2.62 -22.36
CA LEU A 352 -1.10 -3.13 -22.59
C LEU A 352 -0.04 -2.04 -22.38
N ILE A 353 -0.21 -0.87 -22.99
CA ILE A 353 0.70 0.27 -22.83
C ILE A 353 0.81 0.65 -21.35
N ASN A 354 -0.33 0.77 -20.66
CA ASN A 354 -0.38 1.02 -19.22
C ASN A 354 0.44 -0.01 -18.43
N ASN A 355 0.25 -1.30 -18.69
CA ASN A 355 0.95 -2.36 -17.98
C ASN A 355 2.45 -2.36 -18.26
N VAL A 356 2.87 -2.12 -19.51
CA VAL A 356 4.28 -2.02 -19.87
C VAL A 356 4.92 -0.84 -19.12
N LEU A 357 4.29 0.33 -19.12
CA LEU A 357 4.79 1.49 -18.39
C LEU A 357 4.90 1.23 -16.88
N LEU A 358 3.86 0.67 -16.26
CA LEU A 358 3.87 0.34 -14.81
C LEU A 358 4.96 -0.69 -14.44
N VAL A 359 5.14 -1.73 -15.26
CA VAL A 359 6.19 -2.74 -15.02
C VAL A 359 7.58 -2.13 -15.23
N THR A 360 7.77 -1.32 -16.26
CA THR A 360 9.02 -0.58 -16.48
C THR A 360 9.33 0.34 -15.30
N THR A 361 8.35 1.12 -14.81
CA THR A 361 8.53 1.95 -13.62
C THR A 361 8.86 1.12 -12.38
N THR A 362 8.23 -0.04 -12.21
CA THR A 362 8.56 -0.94 -11.10
C THR A 362 10.00 -1.45 -11.20
N ALA A 363 10.44 -1.84 -12.40
CA ALA A 363 11.77 -2.34 -12.65
C ALA A 363 12.86 -1.28 -12.41
N THR A 364 12.60 -0.02 -12.79
CA THR A 364 13.55 1.08 -12.55
C THR A 364 13.64 1.46 -11.08
N VAL A 365 12.52 1.45 -10.35
CA VAL A 365 12.52 1.66 -8.89
C VAL A 365 13.23 0.51 -8.18
N LEU A 366 12.98 -0.73 -8.59
CA LEU A 366 13.67 -1.92 -8.07
C LEU A 366 15.18 -1.82 -8.31
N LEU A 367 15.59 -1.48 -9.53
CA LEU A 367 17.00 -1.31 -9.87
C LEU A 367 17.63 -0.22 -9.02
N GLY A 368 17.04 0.97 -8.94
CA GLY A 368 17.57 2.08 -8.12
C GLY A 368 17.66 1.72 -6.63
N THR A 369 16.73 0.92 -6.13
CA THR A 369 16.70 0.49 -4.72
C THR A 369 17.74 -0.59 -4.41
N LEU A 370 17.95 -1.54 -5.33
CA LEU A 370 18.92 -2.64 -5.14
C LEU A 370 20.34 -2.28 -5.62
N TYR A 371 20.51 -1.24 -6.41
CA TYR A 371 21.81 -0.86 -6.96
C TYR A 371 22.87 -0.57 -5.88
N PRO A 372 22.58 0.20 -4.81
CA PRO A 372 23.50 0.35 -3.68
C PRO A 372 23.96 -0.97 -3.06
N LEU A 373 23.03 -1.92 -2.91
CA LEU A 373 23.32 -3.23 -2.35
C LEU A 373 24.30 -4.01 -3.24
N VAL A 374 24.07 -4.01 -4.56
CA VAL A 374 24.96 -4.71 -5.50
C VAL A 374 26.38 -4.13 -5.42
N ILE A 375 26.53 -2.80 -5.41
CA ILE A 375 27.84 -2.14 -5.35
C ILE A 375 28.57 -2.44 -4.03
N ASP A 376 27.85 -2.44 -2.90
CA ASP A 376 28.41 -2.80 -1.59
C ASP A 376 28.88 -4.26 -1.56
N THR A 377 28.06 -5.19 -2.08
CA THR A 377 28.42 -6.63 -2.12
C THR A 377 29.61 -6.95 -3.02
N LEU A 378 29.87 -6.12 -4.04
CA LEU A 378 31.04 -6.24 -4.92
C LEU A 378 32.30 -5.59 -4.32
N GLY A 379 32.22 -4.98 -3.14
CA GLY A 379 33.33 -4.28 -2.51
C GLY A 379 33.74 -2.99 -3.21
N LEU A 380 32.84 -2.41 -4.03
CA LEU A 380 33.09 -1.21 -4.84
C LEU A 380 32.78 0.11 -4.09
N GLY A 381 32.53 0.03 -2.78
CA GLY A 381 32.20 1.16 -1.91
C GLY A 381 30.70 1.28 -1.62
N LYS A 382 30.31 2.32 -0.88
CA LYS A 382 28.91 2.62 -0.55
C LYS A 382 28.42 3.81 -1.33
N ILE A 383 27.29 3.64 -2.00
CA ILE A 383 26.59 4.71 -2.73
C ILE A 383 25.17 4.86 -2.19
N SER A 384 24.58 6.03 -2.37
CA SER A 384 23.16 6.27 -2.08
C SER A 384 22.46 6.78 -3.33
N VAL A 385 21.27 6.27 -3.60
CA VAL A 385 20.42 6.68 -4.72
C VAL A 385 19.21 7.40 -4.14
N GLY A 386 19.10 8.69 -4.40
CA GLY A 386 18.04 9.55 -3.86
C GLY A 386 17.10 10.13 -4.92
N PRO A 387 16.27 11.13 -4.54
CA PRO A 387 15.25 11.74 -5.40
C PRO A 387 15.70 12.14 -6.82
N PRO A 388 16.93 12.65 -7.06
CA PRO A 388 17.35 13.04 -8.41
C PRO A 388 17.28 11.89 -9.43
N TYR A 389 17.68 10.68 -9.05
CA TYR A 389 17.59 9.50 -9.92
C TYR A 389 16.13 9.13 -10.19
N PHE A 390 15.35 8.96 -9.11
CA PHE A 390 13.98 8.49 -9.22
C PHE A 390 13.08 9.48 -9.97
N ASN A 391 13.18 10.77 -9.69
CA ASN A 391 12.37 11.79 -10.38
C ASN A 391 12.69 11.86 -11.87
N THR A 392 13.97 11.75 -12.26
CA THR A 392 14.40 11.79 -13.66
C THR A 392 13.82 10.64 -14.47
N ILE A 393 13.64 9.47 -13.87
CA ILE A 393 13.07 8.29 -14.54
C ILE A 393 11.54 8.23 -14.42
N PHE A 394 11.00 8.55 -13.24
CA PHE A 394 9.59 8.40 -12.93
C PHE A 394 8.70 9.38 -13.70
N ILE A 395 9.13 10.65 -13.82
CA ILE A 395 8.34 11.69 -14.47
C ILE A 395 8.11 11.37 -15.96
N PRO A 396 9.14 11.06 -16.78
CA PRO A 396 8.95 10.72 -18.19
C PRO A 396 8.09 9.48 -18.46
N LEU A 397 8.04 8.54 -17.52
CA LEU A 397 7.20 7.34 -17.62
C LEU A 397 5.74 7.61 -17.21
N THR A 398 5.53 8.51 -16.25
CA THR A 398 4.19 8.83 -15.72
C THR A 398 3.36 9.69 -16.68
N VAL A 399 4.00 10.60 -17.44
CA VAL A 399 3.31 11.43 -18.44
C VAL A 399 2.56 10.60 -19.50
N PRO A 400 3.21 9.69 -20.25
CA PRO A 400 2.51 8.85 -21.22
C PRO A 400 1.52 7.88 -20.56
N LEU A 401 1.77 7.46 -19.31
CA LEU A 401 0.84 6.62 -18.54
C LEU A 401 -0.50 7.34 -18.31
N VAL A 402 -0.47 8.59 -17.84
CA VAL A 402 -1.69 9.39 -17.60
C VAL A 402 -2.41 9.73 -18.91
N ILE A 403 -1.66 9.99 -19.99
CA ILE A 403 -2.25 10.19 -21.32
C ILE A 403 -2.97 8.92 -21.78
N ALA A 404 -2.31 7.76 -21.70
CA ALA A 404 -2.86 6.46 -22.07
C ALA A 404 -4.07 6.06 -21.21
N MET A 405 -4.09 6.45 -19.93
CA MET A 405 -5.22 6.24 -19.02
C MET A 405 -6.49 6.92 -19.55
N GLY A 406 -6.41 8.20 -19.94
CA GLY A 406 -7.56 8.93 -20.47
C GLY A 406 -8.04 8.39 -21.82
N PHE A 407 -7.11 7.99 -22.69
CA PHE A 407 -7.44 7.30 -23.94
C PHE A 407 -8.16 5.95 -23.67
N GLY A 408 -7.60 5.11 -22.79
CA GLY A 408 -8.14 3.80 -22.45
C GLY A 408 -9.53 3.84 -21.81
N ALA A 409 -9.82 4.89 -21.02
CA ALA A 409 -11.12 5.09 -20.38
C ALA A 409 -12.27 5.20 -21.41
N LEU A 410 -12.01 5.87 -22.55
CA LEU A 410 -12.98 6.15 -23.60
C LEU A 410 -12.99 5.12 -24.75
N CYS A 411 -11.91 4.37 -24.94
CA CYS A 411 -11.80 3.32 -25.95
C CYS A 411 -12.77 2.17 -25.72
N ARG A 412 -13.30 1.60 -26.80
CA ARG A 412 -14.10 0.36 -26.79
C ARG A 412 -13.18 -0.87 -26.79
N TRP A 413 -13.71 -1.99 -26.28
CA TRP A 413 -13.04 -3.28 -26.39
C TRP A 413 -12.98 -3.73 -27.85
N LYS A 414 -12.02 -4.59 -28.21
CA LYS A 414 -11.94 -5.32 -29.49
C LYS A 414 -11.44 -4.45 -30.66
N LYS A 415 -12.18 -3.40 -30.97
CA LYS A 415 -11.90 -2.44 -32.04
C LYS A 415 -12.56 -1.11 -31.74
N ASP A 416 -11.84 -0.04 -32.03
CA ASP A 416 -12.37 1.32 -32.09
C ASP A 416 -11.77 2.07 -33.29
N THR A 417 -12.25 3.27 -33.57
CA THR A 417 -11.69 4.14 -34.61
C THR A 417 -11.26 5.48 -34.04
N PHE A 418 -10.08 5.95 -34.46
CA PHE A 418 -9.58 7.26 -34.04
C PHE A 418 -10.55 8.38 -34.46
N ALA A 419 -11.22 8.24 -35.61
CA ALA A 419 -12.24 9.17 -36.07
C ALA A 419 -13.41 9.36 -35.08
N ARG A 420 -13.83 8.31 -34.35
CA ARG A 420 -14.85 8.41 -33.30
C ARG A 420 -14.33 9.12 -32.06
N LEU A 421 -13.08 8.82 -31.70
CA LEU A 421 -12.46 9.30 -30.48
C LEU A 421 -11.97 10.75 -30.59
N ARG A 422 -11.56 11.20 -31.78
CA ARG A 422 -10.90 12.50 -31.98
C ARG A 422 -11.73 13.69 -31.50
N SER A 423 -13.06 13.63 -31.60
CA SER A 423 -13.93 14.73 -31.18
C SER A 423 -13.97 14.82 -29.65
N ASP A 424 -14.29 13.73 -28.97
CA ASP A 424 -14.28 13.66 -27.51
C ASP A 424 -12.87 13.97 -26.96
N LEU A 425 -11.83 13.28 -27.45
CA LEU A 425 -10.45 13.48 -26.98
C LEU A 425 -9.96 14.91 -27.25
N GLY A 426 -10.27 15.49 -28.42
CA GLY A 426 -9.87 16.86 -28.77
C GLY A 426 -10.52 17.91 -27.87
N ILE A 427 -11.83 17.79 -27.62
CA ILE A 427 -12.56 18.70 -26.72
C ILE A 427 -12.02 18.56 -25.28
N LEU A 428 -11.83 17.34 -24.81
CA LEU A 428 -11.31 17.11 -23.45
C LEU A 428 -9.86 17.55 -23.30
N LEU A 429 -9.02 17.36 -24.32
CA LEU A 429 -7.65 17.85 -24.32
C LEU A 429 -7.64 19.38 -24.27
N LEU A 430 -8.43 20.05 -25.11
CA LEU A 430 -8.55 21.51 -25.08
C LEU A 430 -9.06 22.01 -23.73
N ALA A 431 -10.10 21.39 -23.18
CA ALA A 431 -10.61 21.74 -21.85
C ALA A 431 -9.56 21.55 -20.76
N SER A 432 -8.76 20.48 -20.85
CA SER A 432 -7.67 20.19 -19.91
C SER A 432 -6.53 21.20 -20.05
N LEU A 433 -6.17 21.59 -21.27
CA LEU A 433 -5.15 22.61 -21.54
C LEU A 433 -5.58 23.98 -21.02
N ILE A 434 -6.85 24.34 -21.21
CA ILE A 434 -7.40 25.60 -20.69
C ILE A 434 -7.43 25.58 -19.16
N ALA A 435 -8.00 24.53 -18.55
CA ALA A 435 -8.08 24.43 -17.10
C ALA A 435 -6.70 24.38 -16.45
N GLY A 436 -5.80 23.55 -16.98
CA GLY A 436 -4.42 23.41 -16.52
C GLY A 436 -3.58 24.67 -16.75
N GLY A 437 -3.78 25.38 -17.88
CA GLY A 437 -3.05 26.61 -18.21
C GLY A 437 -3.53 27.84 -17.45
N ILE A 438 -4.82 27.96 -17.16
CA ILE A 438 -5.37 29.10 -16.41
C ILE A 438 -4.97 29.03 -14.94
N TRP A 439 -4.93 27.83 -14.35
CA TRP A 439 -4.76 27.68 -12.90
C TRP A 439 -3.45 28.30 -12.36
N PRO A 440 -2.27 28.09 -12.96
CA PRO A 440 -1.03 28.76 -12.57
C PRO A 440 -1.08 30.30 -12.59
N LEU A 441 -1.99 30.93 -13.33
CA LEU A 441 -2.13 32.40 -13.34
C LEU A 441 -2.66 32.94 -12.01
N ALA A 442 -3.35 32.11 -11.21
CA ALA A 442 -3.80 32.46 -9.88
C ALA A 442 -2.72 32.25 -8.79
N MET A 443 -1.53 31.78 -9.17
CA MET A 443 -0.43 31.48 -8.25
C MET A 443 0.63 32.59 -8.27
N ASN A 444 1.55 32.58 -7.29
CA ASN A 444 2.57 33.64 -7.13
C ASN A 444 3.47 33.84 -8.36
N HIS A 445 3.67 32.80 -9.17
CA HIS A 445 4.38 32.88 -10.44
C HIS A 445 3.82 31.84 -11.42
N TYR A 446 3.88 32.13 -12.72
CA TYR A 446 3.48 31.17 -13.73
C TYR A 446 4.57 30.11 -13.92
N SER A 447 4.19 28.83 -13.97
CA SER A 447 5.11 27.73 -14.23
C SER A 447 4.54 26.80 -15.31
N PHE A 448 5.30 26.57 -16.37
CA PHE A 448 4.94 25.62 -17.43
C PHE A 448 4.85 24.19 -16.91
N ALA A 449 5.67 23.82 -15.92
CA ALA A 449 5.59 22.51 -15.28
C ALA A 449 4.27 22.34 -14.51
N ALA A 450 3.83 23.38 -13.77
CA ALA A 450 2.54 23.37 -13.09
C ALA A 450 1.37 23.33 -14.08
N ALA A 451 1.44 24.09 -15.18
CA ALA A 451 0.43 24.07 -16.23
C ALA A 451 0.30 22.69 -16.89
N SER A 452 1.44 22.04 -17.13
CA SER A 452 1.50 20.71 -17.74
C SER A 452 0.93 19.64 -16.81
N ALA A 453 1.31 19.66 -15.54
CA ALA A 453 0.77 18.74 -14.53
C ALA A 453 -0.73 18.99 -14.27
N GLY A 454 -1.15 20.26 -14.22
CA GLY A 454 -2.56 20.67 -14.14
C GLY A 454 -3.37 20.14 -15.32
N THR A 455 -2.81 20.22 -16.53
CA THR A 455 -3.40 19.65 -17.75
C THR A 455 -3.54 18.14 -17.65
N LEU A 456 -2.50 17.42 -17.21
CA LEU A 456 -2.54 15.96 -17.05
C LEU A 456 -3.55 15.52 -15.98
N GLY A 457 -3.63 16.25 -14.86
CA GLY A 457 -4.60 15.98 -13.81
C GLY A 457 -6.04 16.20 -14.29
N CYS A 458 -6.30 17.34 -14.96
CA CYS A 458 -7.60 17.63 -15.58
C CYS A 458 -7.94 16.60 -16.66
N TRP A 459 -6.97 16.16 -17.47
CA TRP A 459 -7.14 15.13 -18.47
C TRP A 459 -7.64 13.81 -17.87
N ALA A 460 -7.00 13.33 -16.80
CA ALA A 460 -7.42 12.13 -16.09
C ALA A 460 -8.85 12.26 -15.53
N ILE A 461 -9.17 13.40 -14.91
CA ILE A 461 -10.49 13.66 -14.32
C ILE A 461 -11.56 13.73 -15.42
N PHE A 462 -11.36 14.56 -16.44
CA PHE A 462 -12.36 14.82 -17.47
C PHE A 462 -12.64 13.59 -18.33
N THR A 463 -11.61 12.81 -18.68
CA THR A 463 -11.79 11.54 -19.43
C THR A 463 -12.51 10.48 -18.59
N ALA A 464 -12.21 10.37 -17.29
CA ALA A 464 -12.89 9.46 -16.38
C ALA A 464 -14.38 9.81 -16.22
N VAL A 465 -14.69 11.10 -16.04
CA VAL A 465 -16.06 11.62 -15.92
C VAL A 465 -16.81 11.49 -17.25
N ARG A 466 -16.17 11.82 -18.38
CA ARG A 466 -16.78 11.66 -19.71
C ARG A 466 -17.11 10.20 -20.00
N GLY A 467 -16.24 9.26 -19.62
CA GLY A 467 -16.50 7.83 -19.75
C GLY A 467 -17.78 7.39 -19.04
N LEU A 468 -18.01 7.92 -17.83
CA LEU A 468 -19.23 7.70 -17.06
C LEU A 468 -20.45 8.34 -17.73
N TRP A 469 -20.30 9.58 -18.20
CA TRP A 469 -21.35 10.33 -18.86
C TRP A 469 -21.86 9.66 -20.14
N ILE A 470 -20.96 9.14 -20.98
CA ILE A 470 -21.32 8.45 -22.24
C ILE A 470 -22.16 7.19 -21.98
N ARG A 471 -22.00 6.56 -20.82
CA ARG A 471 -22.77 5.36 -20.44
C ARG A 471 -24.15 5.67 -19.88
N ALA A 472 -24.40 6.92 -19.49
CA ALA A 472 -25.74 7.36 -19.12
C ALA A 472 -26.61 7.47 -20.38
N THR A 473 -27.71 6.70 -20.43
CA THR A 473 -28.60 6.66 -21.61
C THR A 473 -29.14 8.06 -21.95
N PRO A 474 -29.00 8.55 -23.20
CA PRO A 474 -29.61 9.80 -23.65
C PRO A 474 -31.13 9.79 -23.39
N GLY A 475 -31.68 10.87 -22.82
CA GLY A 475 -33.10 10.98 -22.45
C GLY A 475 -33.47 10.41 -21.07
N ARG A 476 -32.62 9.60 -20.43
CA ARG A 476 -32.82 9.08 -19.05
C ARG A 476 -31.52 9.10 -18.23
N ARG A 477 -30.77 10.20 -18.32
CA ARG A 477 -29.40 10.30 -17.79
C ARG A 477 -29.31 9.95 -16.30
N TRP A 478 -30.22 10.47 -15.47
CA TRP A 478 -30.25 10.17 -14.03
C TRP A 478 -30.45 8.68 -13.75
N ARG A 479 -31.44 8.05 -14.41
CA ARG A 479 -31.71 6.61 -14.25
C ARG A 479 -30.56 5.76 -14.78
N GLY A 480 -29.90 6.16 -15.86
CA GLY A 480 -28.73 5.48 -16.41
C GLY A 480 -27.49 5.55 -15.50
N LEU A 481 -27.27 6.68 -14.82
CA LEU A 481 -26.19 6.83 -13.84
C LEU A 481 -26.42 5.95 -12.59
N VAL A 482 -27.66 5.92 -12.09
CA VAL A 482 -28.05 5.06 -10.95
C VAL A 482 -27.91 3.57 -11.28
N GLN A 483 -28.16 3.17 -12.54
CA GLN A 483 -28.04 1.79 -13.00
C GLN A 483 -26.61 1.37 -13.39
N THR A 484 -25.66 2.30 -13.42
CA THR A 484 -24.28 2.01 -13.79
C THR A 484 -23.62 1.11 -12.72
N PRO A 485 -22.91 0.03 -13.11
CA PRO A 485 -22.27 -0.88 -12.17
C PRO A 485 -21.25 -0.16 -11.26
N ARG A 486 -21.16 -0.62 -10.01
CA ARG A 486 -20.22 -0.08 -9.01
C ARG A 486 -18.78 -0.14 -9.46
N ALA A 487 -18.39 -1.17 -10.22
CA ALA A 487 -17.05 -1.28 -10.81
C ALA A 487 -16.69 -0.10 -11.72
N TYR A 488 -17.68 0.50 -12.40
CA TYR A 488 -17.45 1.63 -13.27
C TYR A 488 -17.34 2.95 -12.49
N TRP A 489 -18.22 3.17 -11.51
CA TRP A 489 -18.09 4.27 -10.56
C TRP A 489 -16.76 4.23 -9.81
N GLY A 490 -16.34 3.04 -9.38
CA GLY A 490 -15.06 2.83 -8.72
C GLY A 490 -13.86 3.17 -9.61
N MET A 491 -13.90 2.78 -10.88
CA MET A 491 -12.89 3.16 -11.87
C MET A 491 -12.85 4.68 -12.09
N THR A 492 -14.00 5.34 -12.24
CA THR A 492 -14.08 6.80 -12.41
C THR A 492 -13.50 7.52 -11.18
N LEU A 493 -13.92 7.12 -9.98
CA LEU A 493 -13.44 7.72 -8.73
C LEU A 493 -11.93 7.56 -8.57
N ALA A 494 -11.38 6.37 -8.87
CA ALA A 494 -9.96 6.12 -8.74
C ALA A 494 -9.11 6.91 -9.75
N HIS A 495 -9.52 6.99 -11.02
CA HIS A 495 -8.80 7.78 -12.02
C HIS A 495 -8.93 9.29 -11.76
N SER A 496 -10.08 9.77 -11.27
CA SER A 496 -10.18 11.15 -10.79
C SER A 496 -9.24 11.41 -9.60
N GLY A 497 -9.10 10.43 -8.70
CA GLY A 497 -8.12 10.46 -7.60
C GLY A 497 -6.67 10.61 -8.08
N ILE A 498 -6.28 9.87 -9.14
CA ILE A 498 -4.97 10.06 -9.79
C ILE A 498 -4.80 11.49 -10.29
N GLY A 499 -5.82 12.06 -10.92
CA GLY A 499 -5.74 13.43 -11.43
C GLY A 499 -5.53 14.46 -10.32
N ILE A 500 -6.25 14.33 -9.20
CA ILE A 500 -6.06 15.18 -8.01
C ILE A 500 -4.67 14.99 -7.40
N PHE A 501 -4.19 13.74 -7.32
CA PHE A 501 -2.85 13.42 -6.82
C PHE A 501 -1.76 14.09 -7.67
N VAL A 502 -1.82 13.98 -9.00
CA VAL A 502 -0.84 14.60 -9.93
C VAL A 502 -0.80 16.13 -9.75
N ILE A 503 -1.96 16.77 -9.62
CA ILE A 503 -2.04 18.21 -9.34
C ILE A 503 -1.39 18.53 -7.98
N GLY A 504 -1.75 17.79 -6.93
CA GLY A 504 -1.20 17.95 -5.59
C GLY A 504 0.32 17.87 -5.55
N VAL A 505 0.90 16.82 -6.14
CA VAL A 505 2.35 16.60 -6.20
C VAL A 505 3.07 17.74 -6.92
N ALA A 506 2.58 18.15 -8.09
CA ALA A 506 3.23 19.21 -8.86
C ALA A 506 3.10 20.58 -8.17
N PHE A 507 1.92 20.92 -7.69
CA PHE A 507 1.66 22.24 -7.09
C PHE A 507 2.36 22.37 -5.74
N THR A 508 2.43 21.32 -4.92
CA THR A 508 3.23 21.36 -3.68
C THR A 508 4.71 21.48 -3.97
N THR A 509 5.20 20.90 -5.06
CA THR A 509 6.63 20.97 -5.41
C THR A 509 7.01 22.36 -5.92
N ILE A 510 6.12 23.02 -6.68
CA ILE A 510 6.42 24.27 -7.38
C ILE A 510 6.06 25.51 -6.55
N TYR A 511 4.98 25.46 -5.79
CA TYR A 511 4.39 26.63 -5.13
C TYR A 511 4.55 26.66 -3.60
N SER A 512 5.17 25.65 -3.02
CA SER A 512 5.53 25.71 -1.60
C SER A 512 6.71 26.64 -1.36
N MET A 513 6.71 27.29 -0.21
CA MET A 513 7.79 28.18 0.23
C MET A 513 8.39 27.62 1.52
N GLU A 514 9.71 27.72 1.64
CA GLU A 514 10.48 27.25 2.80
C GLU A 514 11.52 28.31 3.19
N LYS A 515 11.63 28.60 4.49
CA LYS A 515 12.61 29.50 5.08
C LYS A 515 13.09 28.96 6.42
N ASP A 516 14.41 28.78 6.54
CA ASP A 516 15.09 28.47 7.80
C ASP A 516 15.67 29.75 8.38
N LEU A 517 15.26 30.10 9.59
CA LEU A 517 15.55 31.39 10.19
C LEU A 517 16.02 31.23 11.64
N SER A 518 16.84 32.17 12.08
CA SER A 518 17.15 32.36 13.50
C SER A 518 16.25 33.46 14.05
N MET A 519 15.31 33.13 14.93
CA MET A 519 14.30 34.07 15.44
C MET A 519 14.41 34.26 16.96
N ALA A 520 14.35 35.50 17.41
CA ALA A 520 14.14 35.90 18.79
C ALA A 520 12.63 36.11 19.07
N PRO A 521 12.17 35.97 20.33
CA PRO A 521 10.81 36.35 20.69
C PRO A 521 10.51 37.80 20.32
N GLY A 522 9.40 38.02 19.60
CA GLY A 522 8.99 39.31 19.03
C GLY A 522 9.37 39.51 17.57
N ASP A 523 10.27 38.69 17.01
CA ASP A 523 10.67 38.80 15.60
C ASP A 523 9.49 38.55 14.66
N ARG A 524 9.42 39.37 13.61
CA ARG A 524 8.45 39.26 12.52
C ARG A 524 9.17 39.03 11.20
N ILE A 525 8.66 38.12 10.39
CA ILE A 525 9.20 37.85 9.06
C ILE A 525 8.07 37.65 8.04
N SER A 526 8.25 38.23 6.86
CA SER A 526 7.32 38.04 5.74
C SER A 526 7.78 36.90 4.85
N VAL A 527 6.92 35.89 4.67
CA VAL A 527 7.13 34.77 3.73
C VAL A 527 5.96 34.74 2.75
N GLY A 528 6.20 35.24 1.55
CA GLY A 528 5.17 35.43 0.53
C GLY A 528 4.15 36.49 0.95
N LEU A 529 2.88 36.10 1.04
CA LEU A 529 1.77 36.99 1.41
C LEU A 529 1.44 36.97 2.92
N TYR A 530 2.26 36.30 3.72
CA TYR A 530 2.00 36.04 5.13
C TYR A 530 3.13 36.59 5.99
N GLU A 531 2.78 37.22 7.11
CA GLU A 531 3.70 37.60 8.17
C GLU A 531 3.65 36.55 9.28
N TYR A 532 4.83 36.11 9.72
CA TYR A 532 5.01 35.17 10.81
C TYR A 532 5.69 35.89 11.97
N GLN A 533 5.03 35.89 13.12
CA GLN A 533 5.56 36.45 14.37
C GLN A 533 5.89 35.30 15.33
N PHE A 534 7.11 35.27 15.85
CA PHE A 534 7.53 34.28 16.85
C PHE A 534 7.39 34.88 18.26
N ASP A 535 6.50 34.32 19.09
CA ASP A 535 6.24 34.80 20.46
C ASP A 535 7.09 34.10 21.52
N GLY A 536 8.11 33.35 21.10
CA GLY A 536 9.04 32.64 21.97
C GLY A 536 8.63 31.21 22.33
N VAL A 537 9.29 30.64 23.33
CA VAL A 537 9.22 29.22 23.70
C VAL A 537 8.87 29.06 25.17
N GLN A 538 7.95 28.15 25.48
CA GLN A 538 7.58 27.75 26.84
C GLN A 538 7.91 26.28 27.08
N ASN A 539 8.36 25.95 28.29
CA ASN A 539 8.55 24.56 28.69
C ASN A 539 7.23 23.96 29.16
N LEU A 540 6.89 22.79 28.65
CA LEU A 540 5.69 22.03 29.01
C LEU A 540 6.11 20.60 29.38
N SER A 541 5.51 20.04 30.42
CA SER A 541 5.71 18.62 30.78
C SER A 541 4.58 17.79 30.20
N GLY A 542 4.93 16.80 29.38
CA GLY A 542 4.01 15.79 28.87
C GLY A 542 3.98 14.52 29.75
N PRO A 543 3.25 13.48 29.34
CA PRO A 543 3.10 12.24 30.13
C PRO A 543 4.42 11.52 30.39
N ASN A 544 5.28 11.41 29.38
CA ASN A 544 6.58 10.75 29.42
C ASN A 544 7.69 11.54 28.71
N TYR A 545 7.48 12.84 28.48
CA TYR A 545 8.45 13.73 27.84
C TYR A 545 8.39 15.14 28.44
N VAL A 546 9.45 15.92 28.23
CA VAL A 546 9.46 17.37 28.40
C VAL A 546 9.51 18.04 27.04
N ALA A 547 8.72 19.09 26.82
CA ALA A 547 8.58 19.77 25.54
C ALA A 547 8.95 21.25 25.65
N GLN A 548 9.66 21.74 24.64
CA GLN A 548 9.86 23.15 24.37
C GLN A 548 8.85 23.54 23.28
N THR A 549 7.82 24.30 23.65
CA THR A 549 6.71 24.67 22.76
C THR A 549 6.89 26.10 22.30
N GLY A 550 7.15 26.29 21.00
CA GLY A 550 7.17 27.60 20.37
C GLY A 550 5.74 28.11 20.12
N THR A 551 5.56 29.42 20.06
CA THR A 551 4.32 30.03 19.55
C THR A 551 4.62 30.87 18.32
N VAL A 552 3.98 30.56 17.19
CA VAL A 552 4.09 31.35 15.96
C VAL A 552 2.70 31.80 15.52
N ILE A 553 2.52 33.11 15.39
CA ILE A 553 1.29 33.72 14.87
C ILE A 553 1.49 34.00 13.39
N VAL A 554 0.56 33.53 12.56
CA VAL A 554 0.53 33.79 11.13
C VAL A 554 -0.58 34.80 10.84
N SER A 555 -0.24 35.91 10.19
CA SER A 555 -1.19 36.94 9.79
C SER A 555 -1.06 37.31 8.32
N ARG A 556 -2.16 37.81 7.75
CA ARG A 556 -2.21 38.38 6.40
C ARG A 556 -3.02 39.67 6.47
N ASP A 557 -2.47 40.77 5.94
CA ASP A 557 -3.13 42.08 5.91
C ASP A 557 -3.66 42.51 7.29
N GLY A 558 -2.88 42.27 8.35
CA GLY A 558 -3.23 42.56 9.74
C GLY A 558 -4.24 41.61 10.39
N ARG A 559 -4.79 40.63 9.66
CA ARG A 559 -5.70 39.60 10.19
C ARG A 559 -4.95 38.33 10.55
N VAL A 560 -5.13 37.84 11.77
CA VAL A 560 -4.57 36.56 12.21
C VAL A 560 -5.28 35.41 11.48
N MET A 561 -4.49 34.59 10.77
CA MET A 561 -4.95 33.42 10.02
C MET A 561 -4.77 32.14 10.82
N ALA A 562 -3.69 32.03 11.59
CA ALA A 562 -3.36 30.84 12.36
C ALA A 562 -2.50 31.17 13.58
N ARG A 563 -2.57 30.32 14.61
CA ARG A 563 -1.60 30.27 15.70
C ARG A 563 -1.06 28.84 15.76
N LEU A 564 0.23 28.70 15.55
CA LEU A 564 0.93 27.42 15.48
C LEU A 564 1.75 27.22 16.75
N SER A 565 1.76 25.98 17.25
CA SER A 565 2.47 25.60 18.46
C SER A 565 3.44 24.44 18.22
N PRO A 566 4.53 24.65 17.43
CA PRO A 566 5.54 23.62 17.21
C PRO A 566 6.21 23.21 18.53
N GLN A 567 6.55 21.94 18.68
CA GLN A 567 7.24 21.45 19.87
C GLN A 567 8.56 20.76 19.52
N ARG A 568 9.51 20.87 20.42
CA ARG A 568 10.68 20.00 20.49
C ARG A 568 10.56 19.18 21.77
N ARG A 569 10.34 17.88 21.65
CA ARG A 569 10.13 16.95 22.79
C ARG A 569 11.41 16.22 23.12
N ARG A 570 11.72 16.04 24.40
CA ARG A 570 12.76 15.13 24.90
C ARG A 570 12.11 14.10 25.79
N TYR A 571 12.13 12.85 25.36
CA TYR A 571 11.52 11.73 26.09
C TYR A 571 12.36 11.34 27.30
N LEU A 572 11.70 11.04 28.42
CA LEU A 572 12.35 10.89 29.73
C LEU A 572 13.25 9.65 29.83
N VAL A 573 12.94 8.57 29.09
CA VAL A 573 13.71 7.32 29.13
C VAL A 573 14.80 7.33 28.04
N GLN A 574 14.42 7.44 26.77
CA GLN A 574 15.38 7.35 25.66
C GLN A 574 16.22 8.62 25.45
N GLN A 575 15.84 9.76 26.05
CA GLN A 575 16.55 11.06 25.96
C GLN A 575 16.75 11.60 24.53
N MET A 576 16.15 10.97 23.52
CA MET A 576 16.22 11.39 22.13
C MET A 576 15.28 12.60 21.90
N PRO A 577 15.77 13.71 21.32
CA PRO A 577 14.91 14.82 20.94
C PRO A 577 14.08 14.47 19.70
N MET A 578 12.79 14.80 19.72
CA MET A 578 11.88 14.70 18.58
C MET A 578 11.27 16.06 18.26
N THR A 579 10.95 16.27 16.99
CA THR A 579 10.32 17.51 16.51
C THR A 579 8.86 17.23 16.19
N GLU A 580 7.99 18.10 16.65
CA GLU A 580 6.55 18.03 16.44
C GLU A 580 6.12 19.32 15.75
N ALA A 581 5.75 19.21 14.48
CA ALA A 581 5.44 20.40 13.69
C ALA A 581 4.12 21.07 14.14
N GLY A 582 4.14 22.39 14.21
CA GLY A 582 2.92 23.19 14.32
C GLY A 582 2.29 23.34 12.94
N ILE A 583 1.13 22.71 12.72
CA ILE A 583 0.47 22.71 11.41
C ILE A 583 -0.95 23.28 11.51
N GLN A 584 -1.24 24.31 10.70
CA GLN A 584 -2.60 24.73 10.42
C GLN A 584 -3.00 24.20 9.04
N ALA A 585 -3.88 23.21 9.10
CA ALA A 585 -4.52 22.54 7.99
C ALA A 585 -5.34 23.49 7.09
N GLY A 586 -5.14 23.42 5.78
CA GLY A 586 -5.96 24.15 4.80
C GLY A 586 -6.20 23.37 3.51
N PHE A 587 -7.33 23.62 2.84
CA PHE A 587 -7.66 22.91 1.59
C PHE A 587 -6.70 23.26 0.43
N TRP A 588 -6.21 24.50 0.39
CA TRP A 588 -5.32 25.00 -0.66
C TRP A 588 -3.84 24.98 -0.27
N GLY A 589 -3.54 24.78 1.00
CA GLY A 589 -2.18 24.71 1.52
C GLY A 589 -2.16 24.73 3.04
N ASP A 590 -1.09 24.19 3.61
CA ASP A 590 -0.88 24.11 5.05
C ASP A 590 0.16 25.16 5.48
N PHE A 591 -0.12 25.86 6.59
CA PHE A 591 0.93 26.59 7.31
C PHE A 591 1.65 25.60 8.21
N TYR A 592 2.96 25.52 8.07
CA TYR A 592 3.78 24.53 8.76
C TYR A 592 4.96 25.25 9.40
N VAL A 593 5.20 24.99 10.68
CA VAL A 593 6.39 25.48 11.38
C VAL A 593 7.00 24.32 12.17
N SER A 594 8.32 24.21 12.14
CA SER A 594 9.07 23.34 13.06
C SER A 594 10.08 24.14 13.87
N LEU A 595 10.26 23.72 15.12
CA LEU A 595 11.16 24.34 16.09
C LEU A 595 12.42 23.48 16.21
N GLY A 596 13.57 24.05 15.84
CA GLY A 596 14.89 23.45 15.97
C GLY A 596 15.53 23.73 17.32
N GLU A 597 16.86 23.82 17.32
CA GLU A 597 17.62 24.08 18.55
C GLU A 597 17.65 25.55 18.94
N ARG A 598 17.85 25.79 20.23
CA ARG A 598 18.25 27.11 20.72
C ARG A 598 19.67 27.38 20.25
N LEU A 599 19.87 28.51 19.59
CA LEU A 599 21.13 28.84 18.92
C LEU A 599 22.11 29.57 19.84
N ASP A 600 21.59 30.31 20.82
CA ASP A 600 22.41 31.09 21.76
C ASP A 600 21.70 31.34 23.10
N ASP A 601 22.47 31.84 24.06
CA ASP A 601 21.97 32.23 25.38
C ASP A 601 21.09 33.49 25.33
N SER A 602 21.11 34.25 24.23
CA SER A 602 20.24 35.41 24.02
C SER A 602 18.77 35.03 23.76
N GLY A 603 18.49 33.74 23.57
CA GLY A 603 17.13 33.21 23.44
C GLY A 603 16.66 33.07 21.99
N ARG A 604 17.59 33.03 21.03
CA ARG A 604 17.27 32.78 19.61
C ARG A 604 17.09 31.30 19.34
N TRP A 605 16.17 30.99 18.43
CA TRP A 605 15.83 29.63 18.03
C TRP A 605 15.94 29.45 16.53
N ALA A 606 16.40 28.28 16.11
CA ALA A 606 16.21 27.85 14.73
C ALA A 606 14.72 27.55 14.51
N VAL A 607 14.08 28.31 13.63
CA VAL A 607 12.68 28.16 13.26
C VAL A 607 12.59 27.94 11.76
N ARG A 608 12.00 26.81 11.37
CA ARG A 608 11.70 26.51 9.97
C ARG A 608 10.25 26.85 9.69
N ILE A 609 10.04 27.72 8.72
CA ILE A 609 8.72 28.20 8.31
C ILE A 609 8.43 27.72 6.90
N ASN A 610 7.25 27.14 6.73
CA ASN A 610 6.79 26.54 5.49
C ASN A 610 5.34 26.94 5.19
N TYR A 611 5.07 27.29 3.92
CA TYR A 611 3.73 27.26 3.36
C TYR A 611 3.69 26.15 2.30
N LYS A 612 2.95 25.07 2.56
CA LYS A 612 2.93 23.87 1.71
C LYS A 612 1.67 23.85 0.85
N ALA A 613 1.77 24.36 -0.37
CA ALA A 613 0.63 24.54 -1.27
C ALA A 613 0.07 23.18 -1.74
N PHE A 614 -1.24 22.97 -1.70
CA PHE A 614 -1.93 21.77 -2.21
C PHE A 614 -1.45 20.42 -1.63
N ILE A 615 -0.69 20.40 -0.53
CA ILE A 615 -0.12 19.16 0.02
C ILE A 615 -1.21 18.11 0.32
N ARG A 616 -2.38 18.56 0.81
CA ARG A 616 -3.52 17.69 1.11
C ARG A 616 -4.16 17.01 -0.09
N TRP A 617 -3.94 17.54 -1.29
CA TRP A 617 -4.49 16.95 -2.52
C TRP A 617 -3.83 15.61 -2.85
N ILE A 618 -2.59 15.40 -2.39
CA ILE A 618 -1.90 14.11 -2.48
C ILE A 618 -2.72 13.04 -1.75
N TRP A 619 -3.03 13.28 -0.48
CA TRP A 619 -3.79 12.32 0.33
C TRP A 619 -5.26 12.25 -0.09
N LEU A 620 -5.89 13.36 -0.51
CA LEU A 620 -7.25 13.34 -1.07
C LEU A 620 -7.31 12.45 -2.32
N GLY A 621 -6.35 12.58 -3.23
CA GLY A 621 -6.24 11.72 -4.42
C GLY A 621 -6.13 10.24 -4.04
N ALA A 622 -5.31 9.91 -3.04
CA ALA A 622 -5.17 8.55 -2.52
C ALA A 622 -6.44 8.00 -1.85
N LEU A 623 -7.15 8.83 -1.09
CA LEU A 623 -8.44 8.46 -0.50
C LEU A 623 -9.48 8.12 -1.57
N LEU A 624 -9.55 8.92 -2.64
CA LEU A 624 -10.46 8.66 -3.77
C LEU A 624 -10.07 7.40 -4.54
N MET A 625 -8.78 7.15 -4.74
CA MET A 625 -8.26 5.90 -5.31
C MET A 625 -8.71 4.69 -4.50
N ALA A 626 -8.43 4.68 -3.19
CA ALA A 626 -8.79 3.59 -2.31
C ALA A 626 -10.32 3.37 -2.25
N ALA A 627 -11.10 4.45 -2.10
CA ALA A 627 -12.56 4.40 -2.11
C ALA A 627 -13.11 3.85 -3.44
N GLY A 628 -12.53 4.27 -4.57
CA GLY A 628 -12.88 3.75 -5.89
C GLY A 628 -12.62 2.25 -6.02
N GLY A 629 -11.47 1.79 -5.53
CA GLY A 629 -11.15 0.36 -5.47
C GLY A 629 -12.13 -0.45 -4.61
N LEU A 630 -12.43 0.00 -3.38
CA LEU A 630 -13.39 -0.67 -2.49
C LEU A 630 -14.80 -0.70 -3.09
N LEU A 631 -15.23 0.40 -3.71
CA LEU A 631 -16.51 0.44 -4.43
C LEU A 631 -16.54 -0.60 -5.56
N ALA A 632 -15.46 -0.72 -6.33
CA ALA A 632 -15.36 -1.70 -7.41
C ALA A 632 -15.31 -3.15 -6.92
N ALA A 633 -14.69 -3.42 -5.76
CA ALA A 633 -14.63 -4.75 -5.16
C ALA A 633 -16.01 -5.24 -4.68
N THR A 634 -16.91 -4.33 -4.30
CA THR A 634 -18.28 -4.66 -3.84
C THR A 634 -19.32 -4.76 -4.97
N ASP A 635 -18.88 -4.89 -6.23
CA ASP A 635 -19.79 -5.02 -7.37
C ASP A 635 -20.62 -6.31 -7.31
N ARG A 636 -21.92 -6.19 -7.63
CA ARG A 636 -22.88 -7.30 -7.58
C ARG A 636 -22.46 -8.49 -8.43
N ARG A 637 -21.71 -8.27 -9.52
CA ARG A 637 -21.26 -9.33 -10.44
C ARG A 637 -20.38 -10.39 -9.78
N TYR A 638 -19.77 -10.11 -8.63
CA TYR A 638 -18.96 -11.11 -7.92
C TYR A 638 -19.79 -11.98 -6.97
N ARG A 639 -21.02 -11.58 -6.66
CA ARG A 639 -21.93 -12.30 -5.74
C ARG A 639 -22.90 -13.24 -6.45
N THR A 640 -23.10 -13.10 -7.75
CA THR A 640 -24.00 -13.97 -8.53
C THR A 640 -23.32 -15.29 -8.89
N VAL A 641 -23.86 -16.39 -8.36
CA VAL A 641 -23.57 -17.76 -8.82
C VAL A 641 -23.97 -17.84 -10.29
N VAL A 642 -23.00 -18.05 -11.17
CA VAL A 642 -23.33 -18.46 -12.55
C VAL A 642 -23.86 -19.87 -12.42
N ARG A 643 -25.15 -20.07 -12.69
CA ARG A 643 -25.67 -21.42 -12.95
C ARG A 643 -24.90 -21.97 -14.14
N THR A 644 -24.09 -23.00 -13.91
CA THR A 644 -23.49 -23.78 -15.00
C THR A 644 -24.63 -24.22 -15.92
N PRO A 645 -24.51 -24.08 -17.25
CA PRO A 645 -25.48 -24.68 -18.15
C PRO A 645 -25.53 -26.18 -17.84
N THR A 646 -26.72 -26.72 -17.59
CA THR A 646 -26.94 -28.16 -17.53
C THR A 646 -26.34 -28.76 -18.81
N PRO A 647 -25.51 -29.83 -18.74
CA PRO A 647 -25.09 -30.51 -19.96
C PRO A 647 -26.35 -30.91 -20.72
N GLU A 648 -26.50 -30.43 -21.96
CA GLU A 648 -27.53 -30.95 -22.85
C GLU A 648 -27.36 -32.46 -22.91
N ALA A 649 -28.43 -33.19 -22.60
CA ALA A 649 -28.42 -34.64 -22.69
C ALA A 649 -27.98 -35.04 -24.10
N ALA A 650 -27.00 -35.94 -24.18
CA ALA A 650 -26.53 -36.46 -25.46
C ALA A 650 -27.75 -36.94 -26.29
N PRO A 651 -27.85 -36.58 -27.58
CA PRO A 651 -28.94 -37.04 -28.41
C PRO A 651 -28.98 -38.57 -28.37
N GLN A 652 -30.12 -39.11 -27.92
CA GLN A 652 -30.38 -40.54 -27.94
C GLN A 652 -30.31 -40.99 -29.40
N THR A 653 -29.28 -41.75 -29.74
CA THR A 653 -29.20 -42.47 -31.01
C THR A 653 -30.27 -43.56 -31.00
N THR A 654 -31.40 -43.32 -31.67
CA THR A 654 -32.35 -44.37 -32.04
C THR A 654 -31.62 -45.42 -32.88
N PRO A 655 -31.69 -46.72 -32.54
CA PRO A 655 -31.15 -47.76 -33.40
C PRO A 655 -32.00 -47.82 -34.68
N ALA A 656 -31.34 -47.74 -35.84
CA ALA A 656 -31.98 -48.06 -37.10
C ALA A 656 -32.33 -49.55 -37.09
N LEU A 657 -33.63 -49.85 -37.13
CA LEU A 657 -34.15 -51.18 -37.44
C LEU A 657 -33.76 -51.50 -38.89
N ALA A 658 -32.97 -52.55 -39.07
CA ALA A 658 -32.77 -53.17 -40.37
C ALA A 658 -34.07 -53.86 -40.79
N GLY A 659 -34.63 -53.43 -41.91
CA GLY A 659 -35.72 -54.05 -42.64
C GLY A 659 -35.41 -53.98 -44.12
#